data_AF-A0AAD5X6L6-F1
#
_entry.id   AF-A0AAD5X6L6-F1
#
_cell.length_a   1.000
_cell.length_b   1.000
_cell.length_c   1.000
_cell.angle_alpha   90.00
_cell.angle_beta   90.00
_cell.angle_gamma   90.00
#
_symmetry.space_group_name_H-M   'P 1'
#
loop_
_entity.id
_entity.type
_entity.pdbx_description
1 polymer ?
#
loop_
_entity_poly.entity_id
_entity_poly.type
_entity_poly.pdbx_seq_one_letter_code
_entity_poly.pdbx_strand_id
1 'polypeptide(L)'
;MSPPPQSQPSKKQLKQLRDLFFTNNFVHELPGDPLTPLGTKPQNTPLPPPPSNTSSTQSLDAQPPDPSRTSRTVRAACYSIVPPDPSHNPALLAISTSTFQLLDLDPDEHTTPSFTAHFTGSTPFPAPPPTPAAPVQLLQNPSWSHAYGSHQYGFYAGQLGDGRAISLFQLFNSKNELWEVQLKSSGPTPYSRFGDGRVPLRSSIREFLACEYMAALGVPTVRALGVWASGRSVYREKVETEGLLVRVTPTFVRFGSFELFHYRSEREMVKVLADYVIRHHFPDCIDSETEDGDGGEADQVAPLRQTGVHRPAGGRRMSIFSRVQAESEDPLAGPLTSRRAASASRRERRVNEETGAIVDIEMNKYARFFQEIIRRTAHLIAHWQAVGFVHGSMNTDDMSILGLTLDYGPFCFLDTYNPFYVANAADQNGRYRFEHQPKVATWNLSKMGRTLAHLLVPDIIPQTTHNPQGSAPTVKGEDVVRELLREFEPAFIEKYTELMRKKLGLRTTLETDLDQLILPLLQLMADVCVDYTLFFRALCHFRCAPANFNAQVFFDPAKYEASKDPSLPAPKPRLTDPLSLLICAGLNLHRMIAGDKNAPAYSEAEGEGNMESSLNGAFGKVDATVSGRRRSLGSDMRDAAEDVPALQDIADQWKDWAEKYRDRIVNEVPAPAKGAPAVNMDLEDIKRVNVMKKANPKYALRNWICDETVRTVQGEIGKKGPIADVQKALREGSVAGDRGVVGSKALERVMRVLVRDVWGEQAESATGWKDDEDRKAAERWSGMPPEVYSPIVDDTFWNDSEPEPSLH
;
A
#
# COMPACT_ATOMS: atom_id res chain seq x y z
N MET A 1 -46.09 -31.98 16.94
CA MET A 1 -45.80 -30.96 15.92
C MET A 1 -44.32 -30.65 16.01
N SER A 2 -43.54 -31.09 15.03
CA SER A 2 -42.09 -30.85 14.98
C SER A 2 -41.82 -29.35 14.79
N PRO A 3 -40.74 -28.82 15.36
CA PRO A 3 -40.33 -27.44 15.10
C PRO A 3 -40.00 -27.27 13.61
N PRO A 4 -40.21 -26.07 13.04
CA PRO A 4 -39.95 -25.83 11.63
C PRO A 4 -38.46 -26.00 11.34
N PRO A 5 -38.09 -26.47 10.13
CA PRO A 5 -36.70 -26.63 9.76
C PRO A 5 -36.01 -25.26 9.74
N GLN A 6 -34.92 -25.14 10.50
CA GLN A 6 -34.00 -24.03 10.39
C GLN A 6 -33.51 -23.97 8.94
N SER A 7 -33.85 -22.89 8.23
CA SER A 7 -33.35 -22.63 6.88
C SER A 7 -31.83 -22.55 6.94
N GLN A 8 -31.14 -23.51 6.31
CA GLN A 8 -29.70 -23.42 6.10
C GLN A 8 -29.35 -22.12 5.36
N PRO A 9 -28.27 -21.41 5.72
CA PRO A 9 -27.78 -20.30 4.92
C PRO A 9 -27.45 -20.84 3.52
N SER A 10 -27.93 -20.15 2.47
CA SER A 10 -27.62 -20.51 1.09
C SER A 10 -26.10 -20.63 0.93
N LYS A 11 -25.60 -21.81 0.54
CA LYS A 11 -24.18 -22.01 0.24
C LYS A 11 -23.73 -20.94 -0.75
N LYS A 12 -22.83 -20.04 -0.34
CA LYS A 12 -22.07 -19.16 -1.24
C LYS A 12 -21.50 -20.05 -2.36
N GLN A 13 -21.85 -19.79 -3.61
CA GLN A 13 -21.23 -20.49 -4.74
C GLN A 13 -19.81 -19.95 -4.90
N LEU A 14 -18.82 -20.67 -4.37
CA LEU A 14 -17.41 -20.43 -4.69
C LEU A 14 -17.21 -20.64 -6.19
N LYS A 15 -16.48 -19.74 -6.85
CA LYS A 15 -16.26 -19.78 -8.31
C LYS A 15 -14.98 -20.55 -8.62
N GLN A 16 -15.07 -21.52 -9.51
CA GLN A 16 -13.89 -22.04 -10.20
C GLN A 16 -13.56 -21.11 -11.37
N LEU A 17 -12.38 -21.23 -11.99
CA LEU A 17 -12.00 -20.35 -13.11
C LEU A 17 -13.01 -20.36 -14.27
N ARG A 18 -13.63 -21.52 -14.53
CA ARG A 18 -14.68 -21.70 -15.54
C ARG A 18 -15.98 -20.93 -15.24
N ASP A 19 -16.21 -20.55 -13.98
CA ASP A 19 -17.42 -19.88 -13.53
C ASP A 19 -17.23 -18.35 -13.41
N LEU A 20 -16.03 -17.85 -13.71
CA LEU A 20 -15.75 -16.42 -13.67
C LEU A 20 -16.48 -15.70 -14.80
N PHE A 21 -17.26 -14.69 -14.42
CA PHE A 21 -17.85 -13.75 -15.37
C PHE A 21 -16.86 -12.60 -15.61
N PHE A 22 -16.27 -12.58 -16.79
CA PHE A 22 -15.34 -11.54 -17.21
C PHE A 22 -16.08 -10.30 -17.70
N THR A 23 -15.57 -9.14 -17.34
CA THR A 23 -15.94 -7.86 -17.94
C THR A 23 -14.69 -7.16 -18.48
N ASN A 24 -14.90 -6.25 -19.42
CA ASN A 24 -13.86 -5.52 -20.14
C ASN A 24 -14.24 -4.04 -20.29
N ASN A 25 -14.90 -3.46 -19.29
CA ASN A 25 -15.36 -2.07 -19.29
C ASN A 25 -14.23 -1.12 -19.71
N PHE A 26 -13.02 -1.32 -19.18
CA PHE A 26 -11.86 -0.48 -19.50
C PHE A 26 -11.54 -0.48 -21.00
N VAL A 27 -11.53 -1.66 -21.60
CA VAL A 27 -11.19 -1.88 -23.01
C VAL A 27 -12.34 -1.48 -23.94
N HIS A 28 -13.59 -1.63 -23.51
CA HIS A 28 -14.77 -1.28 -24.32
C HIS A 28 -15.12 0.21 -24.30
N GLU A 29 -14.89 0.90 -23.19
CA GLU A 29 -15.33 2.29 -23.01
C GLU A 29 -14.22 3.33 -23.27
N LEU A 30 -12.94 2.92 -23.28
CA LEU A 30 -11.83 3.83 -23.52
C LEU A 30 -11.20 3.62 -24.91
N PRO A 31 -10.64 4.69 -25.52
CA PRO A 31 -9.93 4.57 -26.79
C PRO A 31 -8.69 3.66 -26.68
N GLY A 32 -8.66 2.63 -27.51
CA GLY A 32 -7.53 1.71 -27.65
C GLY A 32 -6.58 2.10 -28.78
N ASP A 33 -5.35 1.58 -28.71
CA ASP A 33 -4.34 1.79 -29.73
C ASP A 33 -4.78 1.20 -31.09
N PRO A 34 -4.83 2.02 -32.16
CA PRO A 34 -5.37 1.58 -33.45
C PRO A 34 -4.49 0.55 -34.16
N LEU A 35 -3.22 0.42 -33.77
CA LEU A 35 -2.30 -0.59 -34.32
C LEU A 35 -2.49 -1.98 -33.70
N THR A 36 -3.29 -2.09 -32.63
CA THR A 36 -3.62 -3.36 -31.97
C THR A 36 -5.15 -3.50 -31.81
N PRO A 37 -5.92 -3.57 -32.92
CA PRO A 37 -7.37 -3.56 -32.85
C PRO A 37 -7.94 -4.84 -32.21
N LEU A 38 -9.11 -4.70 -31.59
CA LEU A 38 -9.95 -5.78 -31.09
C LEU A 38 -10.42 -6.65 -32.28
N GLY A 39 -9.62 -7.65 -32.65
CA GLY A 39 -9.78 -8.54 -33.82
C GLY A 39 -11.07 -8.41 -34.65
N THR A 40 -11.00 -7.75 -35.81
CA THR A 40 -11.96 -8.02 -36.90
C THR A 40 -11.57 -9.33 -37.59
N LYS A 41 -12.56 -10.21 -37.82
CA LYS A 41 -12.49 -11.57 -38.43
C LYS A 41 -11.13 -11.98 -39.02
N PRO A 42 -10.58 -13.16 -38.67
CA PRO A 42 -9.43 -13.70 -39.40
C PRO A 42 -9.78 -13.80 -40.89
N GLN A 43 -8.98 -13.17 -41.75
CA GLN A 43 -8.98 -13.53 -43.15
C GLN A 43 -8.60 -15.01 -43.21
N ASN A 44 -9.45 -15.83 -43.81
CA ASN A 44 -9.17 -17.23 -44.09
C ASN A 44 -7.96 -17.31 -45.04
N THR A 45 -6.76 -17.25 -44.50
CA THR A 45 -5.56 -17.79 -45.15
C THR A 45 -5.40 -19.21 -44.63
N PRO A 46 -5.48 -20.23 -45.49
CA PRO A 46 -5.21 -21.61 -45.09
C PRO A 46 -3.82 -21.69 -44.46
N LEU A 47 -3.71 -22.41 -43.33
CA LEU A 47 -2.41 -22.81 -42.80
C LEU A 47 -1.63 -23.53 -43.93
N PRO A 48 -0.38 -23.15 -44.21
CA PRO A 48 0.42 -23.90 -45.16
C PRO A 48 0.61 -25.33 -44.63
N PRO A 49 0.60 -26.34 -45.53
CA PRO A 49 0.83 -27.73 -45.12
C PRO A 49 2.22 -27.87 -44.46
N PRO A 50 2.40 -28.84 -43.55
CA PRO A 50 3.68 -29.08 -42.90
C PRO A 50 4.76 -29.33 -43.96
N PRO A 51 5.97 -28.77 -43.80
CA PRO A 51 7.02 -28.89 -44.80
C PRO A 51 7.44 -30.35 -44.95
N SER A 52 7.35 -30.87 -46.17
CA SER A 52 7.99 -32.13 -46.55
C SER A 52 9.50 -31.92 -46.55
N ASN A 53 10.22 -32.82 -45.86
CA ASN A 53 11.68 -32.85 -45.79
C ASN A 53 12.32 -32.84 -47.18
N THR A 54 12.80 -31.69 -47.62
CA THR A 54 13.86 -31.58 -48.62
C THR A 54 14.77 -30.41 -48.28
N SER A 55 16.06 -30.73 -48.13
CA SER A 55 17.15 -29.83 -47.81
C SER A 55 17.40 -28.79 -48.91
N SER A 56 17.15 -27.52 -48.62
CA SER A 56 17.83 -26.40 -49.25
C SER A 56 17.85 -25.20 -48.30
N THR A 57 19.05 -24.70 -48.04
CA THR A 57 19.32 -23.47 -47.30
C THR A 57 18.80 -22.26 -48.09
N GLN A 58 17.59 -21.80 -47.78
CA GLN A 58 17.12 -20.46 -48.10
C GLN A 58 17.04 -19.66 -46.80
N SER A 59 17.55 -18.43 -46.84
CA SER A 59 17.46 -17.45 -45.75
C SER A 59 16.01 -17.30 -45.31
N LEU A 60 15.74 -17.55 -44.03
CA LEU A 60 14.46 -17.25 -43.40
C LEU A 60 14.23 -15.75 -43.50
N ASP A 61 13.30 -15.34 -44.38
CA ASP A 61 12.76 -13.98 -44.40
C ASP A 61 12.28 -13.63 -42.98
N ALA A 62 12.92 -12.63 -42.37
CA ALA A 62 12.54 -12.15 -41.05
C ALA A 62 11.11 -11.59 -41.12
N GLN A 63 10.16 -12.25 -40.45
CA GLN A 63 8.84 -11.70 -40.22
C GLN A 63 8.99 -10.29 -39.61
N PRO A 64 8.20 -9.29 -40.05
CA PRO A 64 8.23 -7.97 -39.44
C PRO A 64 7.90 -8.09 -37.93
N PRO A 65 8.55 -7.28 -37.07
CA PRO A 65 8.37 -7.38 -35.63
C PRO A 65 6.92 -7.11 -35.23
N ASP A 66 6.38 -7.92 -34.31
CA ASP A 66 5.02 -7.80 -33.81
C ASP A 66 4.80 -6.41 -33.17
N PRO A 67 3.92 -5.56 -33.74
CA PRO A 67 3.72 -4.20 -33.28
C PRO A 67 3.07 -4.11 -31.88
N SER A 68 2.47 -5.20 -31.39
CA SER A 68 1.94 -5.30 -30.01
C SER A 68 3.04 -5.54 -28.98
N ARG A 69 4.24 -5.96 -29.40
CA ARG A 69 5.39 -6.26 -28.53
C ARG A 69 6.60 -5.38 -28.80
N THR A 70 6.48 -4.46 -29.75
CA THR A 70 7.56 -3.56 -30.16
C THR A 70 7.38 -2.20 -29.49
N SER A 71 8.39 -1.77 -28.71
CA SER A 71 8.41 -0.47 -28.06
C SER A 71 8.19 0.68 -29.05
N ARG A 72 7.21 1.55 -28.76
CA ARG A 72 6.89 2.71 -29.61
C ARG A 72 6.10 3.76 -28.85
N THR A 73 5.99 4.94 -29.47
CA THR A 73 5.04 5.95 -29.00
C THR A 73 3.62 5.55 -29.41
N VAL A 74 2.71 5.50 -28.43
CA VAL A 74 1.28 5.24 -28.61
C VAL A 74 0.54 6.54 -28.33
N ARG A 75 -0.30 7.02 -29.25
CA ARG A 75 -1.02 8.30 -29.12
C ARG A 75 -2.53 8.10 -29.08
N ALA A 76 -3.25 9.04 -28.44
CA ALA A 76 -4.71 9.06 -28.38
C ALA A 76 -5.36 7.74 -27.91
N ALA A 77 -4.66 6.99 -27.05
CA ALA A 77 -5.12 5.70 -26.56
C ALA A 77 -4.74 5.51 -25.09
N CYS A 78 -5.67 4.94 -24.32
CA CYS A 78 -5.48 4.60 -22.91
C CYS A 78 -4.78 3.25 -22.72
N TYR A 79 -4.76 2.39 -23.75
CA TYR A 79 -4.16 1.06 -23.70
C TYR A 79 -3.75 0.56 -25.08
N SER A 80 -2.96 -0.52 -25.10
CA SER A 80 -2.74 -1.38 -26.27
C SER A 80 -3.15 -2.81 -25.97
N ILE A 81 -3.80 -3.48 -26.93
CA ILE A 81 -4.11 -4.91 -26.82
C ILE A 81 -2.83 -5.70 -27.04
N VAL A 82 -2.50 -6.56 -26.08
CA VAL A 82 -1.31 -7.40 -26.14
C VAL A 82 -1.52 -8.62 -25.24
N PRO A 83 -1.45 -9.85 -25.77
CA PRO A 83 -1.48 -11.05 -24.93
C PRO A 83 -0.15 -11.19 -24.16
N PRO A 84 -0.15 -11.78 -22.96
CA PRO A 84 1.08 -12.14 -22.26
C PRO A 84 2.02 -12.97 -23.15
N ASP A 85 3.34 -12.77 -23.05
CA ASP A 85 4.33 -13.71 -23.59
C ASP A 85 4.48 -14.89 -22.60
N PRO A 86 4.07 -16.11 -22.99
CA PRO A 86 3.96 -17.28 -22.11
C PRO A 86 5.16 -17.53 -21.20
N SER A 87 4.92 -17.74 -19.91
CA SER A 87 5.98 -18.14 -18.97
C SER A 87 6.67 -19.46 -19.36
N HIS A 88 7.94 -19.64 -18.99
CA HIS A 88 8.69 -20.88 -19.27
C HIS A 88 8.71 -21.79 -18.03
N ASN A 89 7.97 -22.90 -18.04
CA ASN A 89 7.88 -23.85 -16.91
C ASN A 89 7.61 -23.15 -15.56
N PRO A 90 6.46 -22.45 -15.43
CA PRO A 90 6.12 -21.72 -14.21
C PRO A 90 5.88 -22.67 -13.03
N ALA A 91 6.37 -22.30 -11.86
CA ALA A 91 6.10 -22.98 -10.59
C ALA A 91 5.46 -22.01 -9.60
N LEU A 92 4.24 -22.34 -9.14
CA LEU A 92 3.53 -21.57 -8.13
C LEU A 92 4.26 -21.68 -6.80
N LEU A 93 4.66 -20.54 -6.23
CA LEU A 93 5.39 -20.48 -4.95
C LEU A 93 4.47 -20.21 -3.76
N ALA A 94 3.52 -19.29 -3.91
CA ALA A 94 2.55 -18.94 -2.88
C ALA A 94 1.31 -18.26 -3.48
N ILE A 95 0.19 -18.38 -2.78
CA ILE A 95 -1.05 -17.63 -3.02
C ILE A 95 -1.41 -16.77 -1.81
N SER A 96 -2.23 -15.74 -2.01
CA SER A 96 -2.92 -15.07 -0.90
C SER A 96 -4.33 -15.61 -0.75
N THR A 97 -4.58 -16.30 0.36
CA THR A 97 -5.93 -16.79 0.70
C THR A 97 -6.94 -15.65 0.85
N SER A 98 -6.52 -14.49 1.37
CA SER A 98 -7.43 -13.35 1.53
C SER A 98 -7.77 -12.69 0.19
N THR A 99 -6.86 -12.71 -0.79
CA THR A 99 -7.16 -12.28 -2.17
C THR A 99 -8.03 -13.29 -2.92
N PHE A 100 -7.87 -14.60 -2.68
CA PHE A 100 -8.81 -15.60 -3.19
C PHE A 100 -10.24 -15.33 -2.71
N GLN A 101 -10.41 -15.08 -1.40
CA GLN A 101 -11.70 -14.71 -0.82
C GLN A 101 -12.26 -13.40 -1.39
N LEU A 102 -11.40 -12.42 -1.66
CA LEU A 102 -11.78 -11.13 -2.25
C LEU A 102 -12.41 -11.27 -3.64
N LEU A 103 -11.92 -12.24 -4.42
CA LEU A 103 -12.37 -12.53 -5.79
C LEU A 103 -13.40 -13.67 -5.87
N ASP A 104 -13.84 -14.20 -4.72
CA ASP A 104 -14.70 -15.37 -4.58
C ASP A 104 -14.18 -16.64 -5.30
N LEU A 105 -12.86 -16.80 -5.36
CA LEU A 105 -12.23 -17.99 -5.92
C LEU A 105 -12.31 -19.16 -4.93
N ASP A 106 -12.53 -20.37 -5.46
CA ASP A 106 -12.39 -21.60 -4.70
C ASP A 106 -10.97 -21.70 -4.09
N PRO A 107 -10.82 -21.88 -2.76
CA PRO A 107 -9.52 -22.01 -2.11
C PRO A 107 -8.62 -23.09 -2.70
N ASP A 108 -9.19 -24.14 -3.30
CA ASP A 108 -8.44 -25.26 -3.89
C ASP A 108 -8.14 -25.06 -5.39
N GLU A 109 -8.66 -24.01 -6.03
CA GLU A 109 -8.48 -23.74 -7.47
C GLU A 109 -7.00 -23.66 -7.86
N HIS A 110 -6.16 -23.15 -6.96
CA HIS A 110 -4.71 -23.02 -7.16
C HIS A 110 -3.97 -24.35 -7.40
N THR A 111 -4.58 -25.48 -7.00
CA THR A 111 -4.02 -26.82 -7.19
C THR A 111 -4.27 -27.37 -8.59
N THR A 112 -5.11 -26.70 -9.38
CA THR A 112 -5.41 -27.14 -10.76
C THR A 112 -4.28 -26.73 -11.71
N PRO A 113 -3.90 -27.58 -12.68
CA PRO A 113 -2.91 -27.19 -13.69
C PRO A 113 -3.34 -25.97 -14.51
N SER A 114 -4.66 -25.82 -14.74
CA SER A 114 -5.25 -24.67 -15.45
C SER A 114 -4.99 -23.35 -14.74
N PHE A 115 -4.97 -23.32 -13.40
CA PHE A 115 -4.76 -22.08 -12.65
C PHE A 115 -3.42 -21.43 -12.98
N THR A 116 -2.32 -22.19 -12.86
CA THR A 116 -1.00 -21.70 -13.22
C THR A 116 -0.93 -21.33 -14.70
N ALA A 117 -1.44 -22.20 -15.58
CA ALA A 117 -1.36 -21.94 -17.03
C ALA A 117 -2.07 -20.64 -17.44
N HIS A 118 -3.23 -20.33 -16.86
CA HIS A 118 -3.95 -19.09 -17.14
C HIS A 118 -3.28 -17.85 -16.55
N PHE A 119 -2.93 -17.89 -15.26
CA PHE A 119 -2.39 -16.72 -14.58
C PHE A 119 -0.94 -16.38 -14.95
N THR A 120 -0.21 -17.29 -15.59
CA THR A 120 1.16 -17.02 -16.09
C THR A 120 1.21 -16.82 -17.61
N GLY A 121 0.04 -16.69 -18.25
CA GLY A 121 -0.07 -16.39 -19.68
C GLY A 121 0.27 -17.57 -20.61
N SER A 122 0.41 -18.78 -20.09
CA SER A 122 0.65 -20.00 -20.89
C SER A 122 -0.59 -20.41 -21.69
N THR A 123 -1.79 -20.14 -21.16
CA THR A 123 -3.07 -20.36 -21.84
C THR A 123 -3.99 -19.16 -21.64
N PRO A 124 -4.59 -18.60 -22.71
CA PRO A 124 -5.58 -17.53 -22.57
C PRO A 124 -6.75 -17.96 -21.68
N PHE A 125 -7.36 -17.01 -20.97
CA PHE A 125 -8.61 -17.28 -20.26
C PHE A 125 -9.73 -17.60 -21.26
N PRO A 126 -10.62 -18.57 -20.96
CA PRO A 126 -11.74 -18.87 -21.82
C PRO A 126 -12.68 -17.66 -21.94
N ALA A 127 -13.31 -17.49 -23.10
CA ALA A 127 -14.36 -16.49 -23.25
C ALA A 127 -15.55 -16.85 -22.32
N PRO A 128 -16.25 -15.85 -21.75
CA PRO A 128 -17.44 -16.13 -20.95
C PRO A 128 -18.53 -16.78 -21.83
N PRO A 129 -19.37 -17.66 -21.27
CA PRO A 129 -20.48 -18.24 -22.02
C PRO A 129 -21.42 -17.12 -22.53
N PRO A 130 -21.94 -17.22 -23.76
CA PRO A 130 -22.83 -16.20 -24.32
C PRO A 130 -24.10 -16.08 -23.48
N THR A 131 -24.47 -14.85 -23.09
CA THR A 131 -25.73 -14.57 -22.40
C THR A 131 -26.71 -13.85 -23.35
N PRO A 132 -28.03 -14.00 -23.16
CA PRO A 132 -29.04 -13.33 -24.01
C PRO A 132 -28.93 -11.80 -24.02
N ALA A 133 -28.33 -11.20 -23.00
CA ALA A 133 -28.10 -9.76 -22.88
C ALA A 133 -26.78 -9.28 -23.51
N ALA A 134 -25.87 -10.19 -23.87
CA ALA A 134 -24.59 -9.87 -24.49
C ALA A 134 -24.58 -10.41 -25.93
N PRO A 135 -24.98 -9.61 -26.94
CA PRO A 135 -25.04 -10.06 -28.32
C PRO A 135 -23.62 -10.34 -28.83
N VAL A 136 -23.24 -11.62 -28.92
CA VAL A 136 -22.35 -12.24 -29.93
C VAL A 136 -20.92 -11.66 -30.09
N GLN A 137 -20.46 -10.66 -29.33
CA GLN A 137 -19.20 -9.95 -29.59
C GLN A 137 -18.04 -10.12 -28.58
N LEU A 138 -18.17 -10.93 -27.53
CA LEU A 138 -17.03 -11.27 -26.64
C LEU A 138 -16.30 -12.53 -27.13
N LEU A 139 -15.99 -12.61 -28.43
CA LEU A 139 -15.28 -13.76 -29.01
C LEU A 139 -13.83 -13.90 -28.49
N GLN A 140 -13.28 -12.84 -27.87
CA GLN A 140 -12.01 -12.88 -27.16
C GLN A 140 -12.12 -12.00 -25.91
N ASN A 141 -11.56 -12.45 -24.79
CA ASN A 141 -11.30 -11.62 -23.62
C ASN A 141 -9.89 -11.02 -23.79
N PRO A 142 -9.75 -9.84 -24.41
CA PRO A 142 -8.44 -9.35 -24.80
C PRO A 142 -7.67 -8.90 -23.56
N SER A 143 -6.41 -9.30 -23.47
CA SER A 143 -5.49 -8.72 -22.48
C SER A 143 -4.92 -7.39 -22.99
N TRP A 144 -4.68 -6.45 -22.10
CA TRP A 144 -4.23 -5.11 -22.45
C TRP A 144 -3.10 -4.61 -21.55
N SER A 145 -2.39 -3.59 -22.01
CA SER A 145 -1.38 -2.86 -21.24
C SER A 145 -1.75 -1.39 -21.20
N HIS A 146 -1.70 -0.76 -20.02
CA HIS A 146 -2.06 0.66 -19.85
C HIS A 146 -1.02 1.59 -20.47
N ALA A 147 -1.48 2.68 -21.08
CA ALA A 147 -0.65 3.81 -21.47
C ALA A 147 -0.66 4.89 -20.37
N TYR A 148 0.50 5.35 -19.96
CA TYR A 148 0.64 6.49 -19.04
C TYR A 148 1.98 7.20 -19.24
N GLY A 149 2.10 8.41 -18.70
CA GLY A 149 3.34 9.18 -18.59
C GLY A 149 3.73 9.34 -17.13
N SER A 150 4.76 10.14 -16.84
CA SER A 150 5.18 10.37 -15.45
C SER A 150 6.08 11.59 -15.29
N HIS A 151 6.04 12.21 -14.12
CA HIS A 151 7.21 12.87 -13.55
C HIS A 151 8.02 11.89 -12.69
N GLN A 152 9.21 11.54 -13.17
CA GLN A 152 10.18 10.74 -12.44
C GLN A 152 11.18 11.66 -11.74
N TYR A 153 11.31 11.53 -10.41
CA TYR A 153 12.18 12.38 -9.58
C TYR A 153 11.96 13.90 -9.77
N GLY A 154 10.73 14.30 -10.12
CA GLY A 154 10.37 15.71 -10.32
C GLY A 154 10.42 16.19 -11.78
N PHE A 155 10.96 15.39 -12.71
CA PHE A 155 11.09 15.73 -14.13
C PHE A 155 10.13 14.90 -14.99
N TYR A 156 9.45 15.53 -15.94
CA TYR A 156 8.54 14.81 -16.84
C TYR A 156 9.33 13.90 -17.80
N ALA A 157 9.09 12.59 -17.72
CA ALA A 157 9.81 11.55 -18.44
C ALA A 157 9.15 11.18 -19.79
N GLY A 158 8.05 11.85 -20.16
CA GLY A 158 7.29 11.50 -21.37
C GLY A 158 6.47 10.22 -21.21
N GLN A 159 6.33 9.47 -22.29
CA GLN A 159 5.55 8.22 -22.29
C GLN A 159 6.29 7.10 -21.56
N LEU A 160 5.57 6.48 -20.62
CA LEU A 160 5.89 5.20 -20.02
C LEU A 160 4.81 4.19 -20.46
N GLY A 161 4.00 3.70 -19.53
CA GLY A 161 3.01 2.64 -19.75
C GLY A 161 3.45 1.32 -19.10
N ASP A 162 2.56 0.34 -19.16
CA ASP A 162 2.80 -0.99 -18.60
C ASP A 162 3.85 -1.74 -19.44
N GLY A 163 5.12 -1.43 -19.22
CA GLY A 163 6.24 -1.98 -19.99
C GLY A 163 6.65 -3.40 -19.61
N ARG A 164 6.05 -3.97 -18.57
CA ARG A 164 6.33 -5.31 -18.02
C ARG A 164 5.11 -5.91 -17.33
N ALA A 165 3.93 -5.39 -17.63
CA ALA A 165 2.68 -5.81 -17.04
C ALA A 165 1.58 -5.84 -18.10
N ILE A 166 0.66 -6.80 -17.97
CA ILE A 166 -0.48 -6.95 -18.86
C ILE A 166 -1.68 -7.31 -17.99
N SER A 167 -2.73 -6.49 -18.08
CA SER A 167 -4.03 -6.77 -17.49
C SER A 167 -4.68 -7.91 -18.27
N LEU A 168 -5.02 -8.97 -17.54
CA LEU A 168 -5.55 -10.21 -18.10
C LEU A 168 -7.05 -10.09 -18.40
N PHE A 169 -7.80 -9.50 -17.47
CA PHE A 169 -9.25 -9.30 -17.53
C PHE A 169 -9.73 -8.44 -16.33
N GLN A 170 -11.00 -8.02 -16.37
CA GLN A 170 -11.71 -7.53 -15.18
C GLN A 170 -12.80 -8.52 -14.77
N LEU A 171 -13.18 -8.52 -13.50
CA LEU A 171 -14.26 -9.35 -12.97
C LEU A 171 -15.06 -8.59 -11.92
N PHE A 172 -16.32 -8.98 -11.73
CA PHE A 172 -17.11 -8.57 -10.56
C PHE A 172 -17.12 -9.68 -9.52
N ASN A 173 -16.83 -9.31 -8.27
CA ASN A 173 -17.02 -10.21 -7.14
C ASN A 173 -18.52 -10.26 -6.73
N SER A 174 -18.83 -11.08 -5.74
CA SER A 174 -20.17 -11.31 -5.19
C SER A 174 -20.76 -10.08 -4.50
N LYS A 175 -19.93 -9.08 -4.18
CA LYS A 175 -20.33 -7.77 -3.65
C LYS A 175 -20.57 -6.73 -4.75
N ASN A 176 -20.51 -7.14 -6.02
CA ASN A 176 -20.60 -6.25 -7.19
C ASN A 176 -19.47 -5.20 -7.24
N GLU A 177 -18.30 -5.54 -6.68
CA GLU A 177 -17.09 -4.73 -6.78
C GLU A 177 -16.30 -5.15 -8.03
N LEU A 178 -15.91 -4.18 -8.86
CA LEU A 178 -15.08 -4.40 -10.04
C LEU A 178 -13.61 -4.58 -9.63
N TRP A 179 -12.96 -5.61 -10.17
CA TRP A 179 -11.54 -5.92 -9.95
C TRP A 179 -10.85 -6.16 -11.29
N GLU A 180 -9.78 -5.43 -11.53
CA GLU A 180 -8.84 -5.64 -12.62
C GLU A 180 -7.70 -6.56 -12.17
N VAL A 181 -7.40 -7.58 -12.96
CA VAL A 181 -6.37 -8.59 -12.67
C VAL A 181 -5.21 -8.44 -13.63
N GLN A 182 -4.00 -8.23 -13.12
CA GLN A 182 -2.82 -7.91 -13.93
C GLN A 182 -1.64 -8.82 -13.60
N LEU A 183 -1.02 -9.37 -14.65
CA LEU A 183 0.22 -10.14 -14.58
C LEU A 183 1.41 -9.20 -14.78
N LYS A 184 2.34 -9.18 -13.82
CA LYS A 184 3.65 -8.55 -13.91
C LYS A 184 4.70 -9.59 -14.31
N SER A 185 5.71 -9.16 -15.07
CA SER A 185 6.62 -10.04 -15.84
C SER A 185 5.91 -10.76 -16.99
N SER A 186 4.97 -10.08 -17.65
CA SER A 186 4.16 -10.62 -18.75
C SER A 186 4.86 -10.56 -20.12
N GLY A 187 6.11 -10.11 -20.18
CA GLY A 187 6.86 -9.90 -21.41
C GLY A 187 6.71 -8.50 -22.01
N PRO A 188 7.34 -8.26 -23.17
CA PRO A 188 7.41 -6.94 -23.77
C PRO A 188 6.05 -6.48 -24.34
N THR A 189 5.83 -5.16 -24.27
CA THR A 189 4.66 -4.41 -24.72
C THR A 189 5.13 -3.17 -25.49
N PRO A 190 4.23 -2.37 -26.09
CA PRO A 190 4.62 -1.12 -26.75
C PRO A 190 5.26 -0.10 -25.79
N TYR A 191 5.13 -0.34 -24.48
CA TYR A 191 5.58 0.53 -23.40
C TYR A 191 6.89 0.08 -22.75
N SER A 192 7.48 -1.04 -23.17
CA SER A 192 8.69 -1.62 -22.56
C SER A 192 9.92 -0.72 -22.69
N ARG A 193 9.90 0.27 -23.59
CA ARG A 193 11.05 1.13 -23.91
C ARG A 193 12.27 0.27 -24.26
N PHE A 194 13.26 0.23 -23.38
CA PHE A 194 14.50 -0.54 -23.53
C PHE A 194 14.51 -1.80 -22.66
N GLY A 195 13.47 -2.04 -21.87
CA GLY A 195 13.34 -3.18 -20.98
C GLY A 195 12.89 -4.45 -21.69
N ASP A 196 13.18 -5.60 -21.07
CA ASP A 196 12.82 -6.94 -21.53
C ASP A 196 11.36 -7.34 -21.22
N GLY A 197 10.63 -6.52 -20.47
CA GLY A 197 9.28 -6.83 -20.00
C GLY A 197 9.25 -7.88 -18.88
N ARG A 198 10.38 -8.14 -18.22
CA ARG A 198 10.56 -9.21 -17.23
C ARG A 198 10.94 -8.66 -15.85
N VAL A 199 10.74 -9.48 -14.81
CA VAL A 199 11.01 -9.10 -13.41
C VAL A 199 11.79 -10.21 -12.69
N PRO A 200 12.85 -9.88 -11.94
CA PRO A 200 13.54 -10.85 -11.10
C PRO A 200 12.66 -11.40 -9.96
N LEU A 201 12.89 -12.65 -9.57
CA LEU A 201 12.13 -13.32 -8.52
C LEU A 201 12.14 -12.58 -7.17
N ARG A 202 13.27 -11.95 -6.81
CA ARG A 202 13.37 -11.13 -5.59
C ARG A 202 12.32 -10.02 -5.54
N SER A 203 12.05 -9.37 -6.67
CA SER A 203 11.10 -8.26 -6.75
C SER A 203 9.66 -8.76 -6.62
N SER A 204 9.31 -9.85 -7.30
CA SER A 204 7.96 -10.43 -7.24
C SER A 204 7.62 -10.96 -5.84
N ILE A 205 8.60 -11.55 -5.14
CA ILE A 205 8.44 -11.96 -3.73
C ILE A 205 8.21 -10.75 -2.82
N ARG A 206 9.06 -9.71 -2.93
CA ARG A 206 8.94 -8.50 -2.11
C ARG A 206 7.61 -7.80 -2.31
N GLU A 207 7.16 -7.62 -3.55
CA GLU A 207 5.87 -7.01 -3.87
C GLU A 207 4.70 -7.87 -3.36
N PHE A 208 4.74 -9.20 -3.55
CA PHE A 208 3.72 -10.11 -2.99
C PHE A 208 3.56 -9.94 -1.49
N LEU A 209 4.66 -9.96 -0.73
CA LEU A 209 4.65 -9.80 0.72
C LEU A 209 4.16 -8.42 1.15
N ALA A 210 4.58 -7.36 0.46
CA ALA A 210 4.24 -5.99 0.81
C ALA A 210 2.76 -5.67 0.56
N CYS A 211 2.20 -6.12 -0.56
CA CYS A 211 0.76 -5.99 -0.86
C CYS A 211 -0.09 -6.57 0.29
N GLU A 212 0.22 -7.79 0.70
CA GLU A 212 -0.61 -8.50 1.66
C GLU A 212 -0.36 -8.05 3.11
N TYR A 213 0.88 -7.70 3.43
CA TYR A 213 1.22 -7.11 4.73
C TYR A 213 0.56 -5.74 4.92
N MET A 214 0.59 -4.86 3.91
CA MET A 214 -0.07 -3.55 3.97
C MET A 214 -1.59 -3.70 4.12
N ALA A 215 -2.20 -4.66 3.43
CA ALA A 215 -3.61 -4.98 3.60
C ALA A 215 -3.93 -5.49 5.02
N ALA A 216 -3.07 -6.34 5.60
CA ALA A 216 -3.22 -6.83 6.98
C ALA A 216 -3.10 -5.72 8.03
N LEU A 217 -2.29 -4.69 7.78
CA LEU A 217 -2.21 -3.46 8.58
C LEU A 217 -3.42 -2.53 8.40
N GLY A 218 -4.30 -2.81 7.45
CA GLY A 218 -5.43 -1.93 7.09
C GLY A 218 -5.00 -0.69 6.31
N VAL A 219 -3.82 -0.70 5.68
CA VAL A 219 -3.36 0.37 4.79
C VAL A 219 -3.93 0.13 3.39
N PRO A 220 -4.57 1.13 2.74
CA PRO A 220 -5.06 0.96 1.38
C PRO A 220 -3.94 0.59 0.39
N THR A 221 -4.13 -0.51 -0.32
CA THR A 221 -3.10 -1.08 -1.22
C THR A 221 -3.69 -1.95 -2.31
N VAL A 222 -2.95 -2.08 -3.42
CA VAL A 222 -3.14 -3.18 -4.37
C VAL A 222 -2.91 -4.53 -3.70
N ARG A 223 -3.60 -5.56 -4.19
CA ARG A 223 -3.56 -6.91 -3.61
C ARG A 223 -2.76 -7.86 -4.50
N ALA A 224 -2.20 -8.91 -3.93
CA ALA A 224 -1.50 -9.94 -4.68
C ALA A 224 -2.29 -11.25 -4.65
N LEU A 225 -2.53 -11.87 -5.81
CA LEU A 225 -3.22 -13.16 -5.92
C LEU A 225 -2.25 -14.32 -5.69
N GLY A 226 -1.08 -14.27 -6.34
CA GLY A 226 -0.06 -15.30 -6.25
C GLY A 226 1.27 -14.88 -6.89
N VAL A 227 2.31 -15.64 -6.56
CA VAL A 227 3.67 -15.45 -7.06
C VAL A 227 4.23 -16.78 -7.56
N TRP A 228 4.88 -16.74 -8.73
CA TRP A 228 5.50 -17.89 -9.37
C TRP A 228 6.98 -17.62 -9.67
N ALA A 229 7.78 -18.68 -9.67
CA ALA A 229 9.08 -18.68 -10.36
C ALA A 229 8.87 -19.18 -11.80
N SER A 230 9.73 -18.74 -12.71
CA SER A 230 9.77 -19.20 -14.10
C SER A 230 11.20 -19.62 -14.45
N GLY A 231 11.34 -20.60 -15.34
CA GLY A 231 12.63 -21.09 -15.83
C GLY A 231 13.34 -20.13 -16.78
N ARG A 232 12.85 -18.89 -16.98
CA ARG A 232 13.58 -17.85 -17.73
C ARG A 232 14.64 -17.17 -16.86
N SER A 233 15.75 -16.80 -17.49
CA SER A 233 16.76 -15.92 -16.88
C SER A 233 16.41 -14.46 -17.15
N VAL A 234 16.62 -13.61 -16.14
CA VAL A 234 16.48 -12.15 -16.22
C VAL A 234 17.84 -11.52 -15.94
N TYR A 235 18.28 -10.61 -16.80
CA TYR A 235 19.59 -9.97 -16.70
C TYR A 235 19.46 -8.60 -16.04
N ARG A 236 20.05 -8.41 -14.86
CA ARG A 236 20.18 -7.12 -14.16
C ARG A 236 21.65 -6.88 -13.80
N GLU A 237 21.95 -6.42 -12.60
CA GLU A 237 23.34 -6.36 -12.10
C GLU A 237 23.95 -7.77 -12.02
N LYS A 238 23.10 -8.78 -11.82
CA LYS A 238 23.42 -10.20 -11.88
C LYS A 238 22.35 -10.90 -12.74
N VAL A 239 22.66 -12.09 -13.22
CA VAL A 239 21.63 -12.96 -13.80
C VAL A 239 20.77 -13.51 -12.67
N GLU A 240 19.46 -13.47 -12.83
CA GLU A 240 18.49 -13.90 -11.83
C GLU A 240 17.39 -14.78 -12.45
N THR A 241 16.67 -15.52 -11.62
CA THR A 241 15.46 -16.26 -12.03
C THR A 241 14.29 -15.28 -12.21
N GLU A 242 13.49 -15.47 -13.25
CA GLU A 242 12.25 -14.72 -13.44
C GLU A 242 11.23 -15.00 -12.32
N GLY A 243 10.63 -13.94 -11.79
CA GLY A 243 9.44 -14.03 -10.95
C GLY A 243 8.22 -13.43 -11.62
N LEU A 244 7.10 -14.15 -11.59
CA LEU A 244 5.81 -13.68 -12.05
C LEU A 244 4.95 -13.32 -10.85
N LEU A 245 4.20 -12.23 -10.95
CA LEU A 245 3.28 -11.78 -9.89
C LEU A 245 1.94 -11.44 -10.52
N VAL A 246 0.86 -11.99 -9.97
CA VAL A 246 -0.49 -11.54 -10.30
C VAL A 246 -0.97 -10.59 -9.21
N ARG A 247 -1.26 -9.35 -9.60
CA ARG A 247 -1.78 -8.30 -8.73
C ARG A 247 -3.20 -7.89 -9.14
N VAL A 248 -3.99 -7.45 -8.18
CA VAL A 248 -5.40 -7.08 -8.38
C VAL A 248 -5.74 -5.77 -7.67
N THR A 249 -6.59 -4.97 -8.30
CA THR A 249 -7.05 -3.65 -7.82
C THR A 249 -8.35 -3.29 -8.54
N PRO A 250 -9.21 -2.40 -8.03
CA PRO A 250 -10.37 -1.95 -8.78
C PRO A 250 -10.01 -1.25 -10.10
N THR A 251 -8.86 -0.57 -10.17
CA THR A 251 -8.27 -0.05 -11.41
C THR A 251 -6.78 0.22 -11.26
N PHE A 252 -6.02 0.05 -12.34
CA PHE A 252 -4.62 0.47 -12.44
C PHE A 252 -4.42 1.89 -12.99
N VAL A 253 -5.48 2.70 -13.11
CA VAL A 253 -5.37 4.13 -13.48
C VAL A 253 -4.61 4.91 -12.40
N ARG A 254 -3.74 5.82 -12.85
CA ARG A 254 -2.74 6.54 -12.04
C ARG A 254 -2.74 8.02 -12.39
N PHE A 255 -2.05 8.86 -11.62
CA PHE A 255 -1.91 10.28 -12.00
C PHE A 255 -1.22 10.41 -13.36
N GLY A 256 -0.18 9.58 -13.60
CA GLY A 256 0.51 9.48 -14.88
C GLY A 256 -0.39 9.18 -16.09
N SER A 257 -1.52 8.49 -15.91
CA SER A 257 -2.49 8.21 -16.97
C SER A 257 -3.11 9.50 -17.53
N PHE A 258 -3.37 10.48 -16.65
CA PHE A 258 -3.89 11.79 -17.03
C PHE A 258 -2.79 12.70 -17.58
N GLU A 259 -1.60 12.66 -16.97
CA GLU A 259 -0.46 13.48 -17.39
C GLU A 259 -0.04 13.21 -18.83
N LEU A 260 -0.09 11.94 -19.27
CA LEU A 260 0.26 11.57 -20.64
C LEU A 260 -0.49 12.43 -21.68
N PHE A 261 -1.81 12.53 -21.50
CA PHE A 261 -2.69 13.27 -22.39
C PHE A 261 -2.54 14.77 -22.22
N HIS A 262 -2.46 15.25 -20.97
CA HIS A 262 -2.26 16.67 -20.67
C HIS A 262 -1.02 17.25 -21.35
N TYR A 263 0.15 16.61 -21.16
CA TYR A 263 1.41 17.09 -21.72
C TYR A 263 1.53 16.91 -23.24
N ARG A 264 0.60 16.19 -23.86
CA ARG A 264 0.45 16.10 -25.32
C ARG A 264 -0.59 17.05 -25.89
N SER A 265 -1.22 17.87 -25.04
CA SER A 265 -2.36 18.73 -25.41
C SER A 265 -3.59 17.94 -25.89
N GLU A 266 -3.72 16.67 -25.50
CA GLU A 266 -4.86 15.80 -25.80
C GLU A 266 -5.96 16.00 -24.75
N ARG A 267 -6.51 17.22 -24.63
CA ARG A 267 -7.45 17.61 -23.55
C ARG A 267 -8.72 16.77 -23.50
N GLU A 268 -9.30 16.46 -24.66
CA GLU A 268 -10.48 15.59 -24.73
C GLU A 268 -10.22 14.20 -24.13
N MET A 269 -9.00 13.67 -24.27
CA MET A 269 -8.65 12.37 -23.68
C MET A 269 -8.59 12.43 -22.15
N VAL A 270 -8.20 13.58 -21.57
CA VAL A 270 -8.26 13.81 -20.11
C VAL A 270 -9.71 13.73 -19.64
N LYS A 271 -10.63 14.38 -20.37
CA LYS A 271 -12.07 14.34 -20.06
C LYS A 271 -12.66 12.93 -20.19
N VAL A 272 -12.37 12.22 -21.28
CA VAL A 272 -12.83 10.84 -21.50
C VAL A 272 -12.38 9.93 -20.36
N LEU A 273 -11.09 10.00 -19.99
CA LEU A 273 -10.57 9.20 -18.88
C LEU A 273 -11.19 9.60 -17.54
N ALA A 274 -11.35 10.90 -17.27
CA ALA A 274 -11.98 11.38 -16.03
C ALA A 274 -13.44 10.90 -15.93
N ASP A 275 -14.21 11.00 -17.01
CA ASP A 275 -15.61 10.55 -17.04
C ASP A 275 -15.73 9.04 -16.80
N TYR A 276 -14.84 8.23 -17.39
CA TYR A 276 -14.76 6.79 -17.12
C TYR A 276 -14.46 6.51 -15.64
N VAL A 277 -13.42 7.13 -15.09
CA VAL A 277 -13.00 6.90 -13.70
C VAL A 277 -14.11 7.33 -12.72
N ILE A 278 -14.75 8.48 -12.96
CA ILE A 278 -15.84 8.97 -12.13
C ILE A 278 -17.01 7.97 -12.15
N ARG A 279 -17.44 7.54 -13.33
CA ARG A 279 -18.58 6.62 -13.48
C ARG A 279 -18.39 5.30 -12.75
N HIS A 280 -17.20 4.71 -12.81
CA HIS A 280 -16.94 3.36 -12.30
C HIS A 280 -16.38 3.34 -10.88
N HIS A 281 -15.73 4.42 -10.42
CA HIS A 281 -14.99 4.41 -9.15
C HIS A 281 -15.30 5.59 -8.21
N PHE A 282 -15.99 6.63 -8.70
CA PHE A 282 -16.41 7.79 -7.91
C PHE A 282 -17.86 8.21 -8.25
N PRO A 283 -18.84 7.29 -8.24
CA PRO A 283 -20.21 7.58 -8.68
C PRO A 283 -20.87 8.70 -7.84
N ASP A 284 -20.51 8.81 -6.56
CA ASP A 284 -21.00 9.88 -5.66
C ASP A 284 -20.60 11.30 -6.13
N CYS A 285 -19.65 11.43 -7.06
CA CYS A 285 -19.28 12.72 -7.64
C CYS A 285 -20.22 13.17 -8.77
N ILE A 286 -21.16 12.34 -9.23
CA ILE A 286 -22.05 12.64 -10.36
C ILE A 286 -23.25 13.51 -9.92
N ASP A 287 -23.81 13.28 -8.74
CA ASP A 287 -25.12 13.85 -8.36
C ASP A 287 -24.99 15.15 -7.56
N SER A 288 -25.36 16.29 -8.17
CA SER A 288 -25.79 17.50 -7.44
C SER A 288 -26.65 18.49 -8.26
N GLU A 289 -27.28 18.08 -9.38
CA GLU A 289 -28.21 18.97 -10.10
C GLU A 289 -29.56 18.28 -10.40
N THR A 290 -30.62 19.09 -10.33
CA THR A 290 -32.04 18.87 -10.70
C THR A 290 -33.04 18.47 -9.60
N GLU A 291 -33.19 19.31 -8.57
CA GLU A 291 -34.54 19.68 -8.09
C GLU A 291 -34.73 21.19 -8.31
N ASP A 292 -34.92 21.61 -9.57
CA ASP A 292 -35.67 22.81 -9.92
C ASP A 292 -36.03 22.68 -11.40
N GLY A 293 -37.34 22.73 -11.68
CA GLY A 293 -37.90 22.32 -12.96
C GLY A 293 -37.73 23.35 -14.07
N ASP A 294 -37.52 22.86 -15.29
CA ASP A 294 -38.29 23.30 -16.46
C ASP A 294 -38.25 22.20 -17.53
N GLY A 295 -39.37 21.99 -18.21
CA GLY A 295 -39.54 20.95 -19.22
C GLY A 295 -38.85 21.33 -20.54
N GLY A 296 -38.02 20.44 -21.08
CA GLY A 296 -37.46 20.56 -22.42
C GLY A 296 -36.77 19.28 -22.85
N GLU A 297 -37.30 18.68 -23.93
CA GLU A 297 -36.95 17.43 -24.62
C GLU A 297 -35.59 16.76 -24.31
N ALA A 298 -35.65 15.56 -23.75
CA ALA A 298 -34.53 14.66 -23.56
C ALA A 298 -34.25 13.83 -24.82
N ASP A 299 -33.03 13.95 -25.33
CA ASP A 299 -32.44 13.00 -26.28
C ASP A 299 -32.26 11.64 -25.60
N GLN A 300 -32.75 10.59 -26.24
CA GLN A 300 -32.83 9.24 -25.70
C GLN A 300 -31.47 8.53 -25.72
N VAL A 301 -30.82 8.43 -24.57
CA VAL A 301 -29.97 7.28 -24.23
C VAL A 301 -30.33 6.84 -22.82
N ALA A 302 -31.16 5.80 -22.71
CA ALA A 302 -31.66 5.29 -21.46
C ALA A 302 -30.55 4.61 -20.63
N PRO A 303 -30.41 4.91 -19.32
CA PRO A 303 -29.66 4.07 -18.41
C PRO A 303 -30.44 2.77 -18.15
N LEU A 304 -29.77 1.62 -18.30
CA LEU A 304 -30.29 0.31 -17.93
C LEU A 304 -30.56 0.25 -16.41
N ARG A 305 -31.76 0.68 -16.00
CA ARG A 305 -32.31 0.36 -14.69
C ARG A 305 -32.87 -1.07 -14.71
N GLN A 306 -32.34 -1.87 -13.79
CA GLN A 306 -32.90 -3.14 -13.35
C GLN A 306 -34.40 -2.99 -13.05
N THR A 307 -35.26 -3.75 -13.74
CA THR A 307 -36.58 -4.11 -13.20
C THR A 307 -36.94 -5.52 -13.63
N GLY A 308 -37.42 -6.30 -12.66
CA GLY A 308 -37.84 -7.68 -12.86
C GLY A 308 -38.38 -8.32 -11.59
N VAL A 309 -39.20 -7.61 -10.81
CA VAL A 309 -40.05 -8.25 -9.78
C VAL A 309 -41.41 -7.54 -9.74
N HIS A 310 -42.44 -8.25 -10.20
CA HIS A 310 -43.84 -7.90 -10.00
C HIS A 310 -44.19 -7.83 -8.51
N ARG A 311 -44.90 -6.79 -8.08
CA ARG A 311 -45.79 -6.84 -6.91
C ARG A 311 -47.13 -6.14 -7.21
N PRO A 312 -48.27 -6.70 -6.78
CA PRO A 312 -49.58 -6.10 -6.98
C PRO A 312 -49.89 -5.03 -5.93
N ALA A 313 -50.89 -4.22 -6.27
CA ALA A 313 -51.29 -2.96 -5.66
C ALA A 313 -51.99 -3.09 -4.29
N GLY A 314 -51.92 -2.00 -3.53
CA GLY A 314 -52.94 -1.60 -2.55
C GLY A 314 -52.48 -1.61 -1.09
N GLY A 315 -52.29 -0.42 -0.50
CA GLY A 315 -52.18 -0.28 0.96
C GLY A 315 -51.56 1.03 1.42
N ARG A 316 -52.40 1.96 1.89
CA ARG A 316 -52.05 3.25 2.52
C ARG A 316 -50.96 3.10 3.59
N ARG A 317 -49.92 3.93 3.54
CA ARG A 317 -48.93 4.11 4.62
C ARG A 317 -49.46 5.12 5.65
N MET A 318 -49.72 4.64 6.86
CA MET A 318 -49.78 5.46 8.07
C MET A 318 -48.39 5.50 8.71
N SER A 319 -47.94 6.71 9.02
CA SER A 319 -46.81 7.00 9.92
C SER A 319 -47.11 6.47 11.32
N ILE A 320 -46.10 5.93 12.01
CA ILE A 320 -45.88 6.05 13.47
C ILE A 320 -44.48 5.49 13.81
N PHE A 321 -43.68 6.31 14.48
CA PHE A 321 -42.52 5.90 15.26
C PHE A 321 -42.97 5.23 16.56
N SER A 322 -42.43 4.05 16.90
CA SER A 322 -42.36 3.58 18.30
C SER A 322 -41.26 2.53 18.52
N ARG A 323 -40.10 3.03 18.98
CA ARG A 323 -39.27 2.59 20.11
C ARG A 323 -39.47 1.16 20.68
N VAL A 324 -38.43 0.31 20.57
CA VAL A 324 -38.04 -0.71 21.58
C VAL A 324 -36.49 -0.84 21.58
N GLN A 325 -35.90 -0.87 22.78
CA GLN A 325 -34.48 -1.07 23.11
C GLN A 325 -34.16 -2.55 23.40
N ALA A 326 -32.84 -2.86 23.42
CA ALA A 326 -32.13 -4.09 23.86
C ALA A 326 -31.97 -5.17 22.76
N GLU A 327 -30.83 -5.87 22.55
CA GLU A 327 -29.56 -6.05 23.27
C GLU A 327 -28.50 -6.66 22.30
N SER A 328 -27.21 -6.47 22.61
CA SER A 328 -25.96 -7.20 22.20
C SER A 328 -25.81 -7.90 20.82
N GLU A 329 -24.78 -7.51 20.04
CA GLU A 329 -23.64 -8.35 19.58
C GLU A 329 -22.71 -7.62 18.55
N ASP A 330 -21.39 -7.72 18.80
CA ASP A 330 -20.16 -7.65 17.95
C ASP A 330 -20.07 -6.81 16.64
N PRO A 331 -19.01 -5.97 16.46
CA PRO A 331 -18.63 -5.51 15.12
C PRO A 331 -17.10 -5.50 14.85
N LEU A 332 -16.59 -6.52 14.14
CA LEU A 332 -15.41 -6.39 13.28
C LEU A 332 -15.65 -7.17 11.98
N ALA A 333 -15.52 -6.46 10.86
CA ALA A 333 -15.74 -6.89 9.46
C ALA A 333 -17.19 -6.78 8.93
N GLY A 334 -17.46 -5.68 8.21
CA GLY A 334 -18.63 -5.44 7.37
C GLY A 334 -18.38 -4.24 6.44
N PRO A 335 -18.97 -4.20 5.22
CA PRO A 335 -18.51 -3.39 4.10
C PRO A 335 -18.70 -1.88 4.31
N LEU A 336 -17.97 -1.08 3.53
CA LEU A 336 -18.17 0.36 3.35
C LEU A 336 -19.57 0.62 2.75
N THR A 337 -20.61 0.46 3.56
CA THR A 337 -21.95 1.00 3.28
C THR A 337 -22.19 2.15 4.23
N SER A 338 -22.52 3.30 3.64
CA SER A 338 -22.77 4.58 4.28
C SER A 338 -23.66 4.47 5.53
N ARG A 339 -23.04 4.69 6.69
CA ARG A 339 -23.70 5.22 7.88
C ARG A 339 -22.68 5.96 8.73
N ARG A 340 -22.12 7.04 8.17
CA ARG A 340 -21.61 8.14 8.99
C ARG A 340 -22.80 9.05 9.29
N ALA A 341 -23.01 9.29 10.58
CA ALA A 341 -23.95 10.26 11.10
C ALA A 341 -23.80 11.58 10.34
N ALA A 342 -24.94 12.19 10.02
CA ALA A 342 -25.03 13.55 9.52
C ALA A 342 -24.45 14.51 10.57
N SER A 343 -23.12 14.67 10.57
CA SER A 343 -22.47 15.93 10.89
C SER A 343 -22.35 16.67 9.56
N ALA A 344 -23.50 17.14 9.06
CA ALA A 344 -23.49 18.25 8.14
C ALA A 344 -23.04 19.45 8.98
N SER A 345 -21.73 19.65 9.13
CA SER A 345 -21.27 21.01 9.28
C SER A 345 -21.74 21.69 8.00
N ARG A 346 -22.66 22.63 8.17
CA ARG A 346 -23.13 23.51 7.09
C ARG A 346 -21.90 24.31 6.67
N ARG A 347 -21.08 23.74 5.79
CA ARG A 347 -19.83 24.33 5.32
C ARG A 347 -20.20 25.63 4.62
N GLU A 348 -19.74 26.73 5.20
CA GLU A 348 -20.06 28.06 4.75
C GLU A 348 -19.59 28.25 3.32
N ARG A 349 -20.46 28.81 2.47
CA ARG A 349 -20.08 29.30 1.13
C ARG A 349 -18.93 30.28 1.32
N ARG A 350 -17.72 29.90 0.91
CA ARG A 350 -16.57 30.82 0.97
C ARG A 350 -16.67 31.80 -0.18
N VAL A 351 -16.99 33.04 0.16
CA VAL A 351 -16.96 34.18 -0.77
C VAL A 351 -15.49 34.54 -1.01
N ASN A 352 -15.08 34.62 -2.27
CA ASN A 352 -13.81 35.26 -2.60
C ASN A 352 -13.95 36.77 -2.32
N GLU A 353 -13.29 37.26 -1.28
CA GLU A 353 -13.37 38.67 -0.83
C GLU A 353 -12.89 39.68 -1.89
N GLU A 354 -12.09 39.27 -2.88
CA GLU A 354 -11.60 40.15 -3.95
C GLU A 354 -12.52 40.22 -5.18
N THR A 355 -13.38 39.22 -5.42
CA THR A 355 -14.21 39.14 -6.64
C THR A 355 -15.71 39.10 -6.41
N GLY A 356 -16.17 38.83 -5.18
CA GLY A 356 -17.59 38.74 -4.84
C GLY A 356 -18.36 37.60 -5.53
N ALA A 357 -17.70 36.78 -6.34
CA ALA A 357 -18.31 35.66 -7.05
C ALA A 357 -18.39 34.43 -6.13
N ILE A 358 -19.60 33.95 -5.86
CA ILE A 358 -19.83 32.62 -5.28
C ILE A 358 -19.68 31.63 -6.45
N VAL A 359 -18.47 31.12 -6.66
CA VAL A 359 -18.30 29.94 -7.53
C VAL A 359 -18.60 28.74 -6.66
N ASP A 360 -19.76 28.12 -6.86
CA ASP A 360 -20.09 26.85 -6.20
C ASP A 360 -19.28 25.72 -6.85
N ILE A 361 -17.99 25.66 -6.49
CA ILE A 361 -17.02 24.68 -7.00
C ILE A 361 -17.54 23.24 -6.74
N GLU A 362 -18.38 23.04 -5.73
CA GLU A 362 -18.95 21.74 -5.39
C GLU A 362 -19.97 21.22 -6.41
N MET A 363 -20.57 22.09 -7.24
CA MET A 363 -21.47 21.67 -8.33
C MET A 363 -20.71 20.97 -9.49
N ASN A 364 -19.41 21.22 -9.64
CA ASN A 364 -18.59 20.60 -10.67
C ASN A 364 -18.15 19.18 -10.24
N LYS A 365 -18.62 18.14 -10.94
CA LYS A 365 -18.23 16.74 -10.69
C LYS A 365 -16.72 16.49 -10.71
N TYR A 366 -15.96 17.21 -11.54
CA TYR A 366 -14.50 17.07 -11.63
C TYR A 366 -13.79 17.69 -10.43
N ALA A 367 -14.36 18.77 -9.85
CA ALA A 367 -13.85 19.34 -8.61
C ALA A 367 -14.09 18.38 -7.43
N ARG A 368 -15.29 17.80 -7.32
CA ARG A 368 -15.60 16.76 -6.33
C ARG A 368 -14.69 15.53 -6.48
N PHE A 369 -14.48 15.08 -7.71
CA PHE A 369 -13.55 14.01 -8.04
C PHE A 369 -12.13 14.32 -7.58
N PHE A 370 -11.62 15.52 -7.87
CA PHE A 370 -10.26 15.92 -7.45
C PHE A 370 -10.13 16.06 -5.93
N GLN A 371 -11.13 16.63 -5.25
CA GLN A 371 -11.17 16.67 -3.78
C GLN A 371 -11.11 15.28 -3.17
N GLU A 372 -11.85 14.32 -3.71
CA GLU A 372 -11.82 12.95 -3.20
C GLU A 372 -10.46 12.27 -3.44
N ILE A 373 -9.80 12.53 -4.58
CA ILE A 373 -8.41 12.08 -4.81
C ILE A 373 -7.47 12.69 -3.76
N ILE A 374 -7.61 13.99 -3.45
CA ILE A 374 -6.80 14.67 -2.42
C ILE A 374 -6.98 13.97 -1.07
N ARG A 375 -8.23 13.78 -0.61
CA ARG A 375 -8.53 13.15 0.69
C ARG A 375 -7.99 11.72 0.78
N ARG A 376 -8.24 10.89 -0.25
CA ARG A 376 -7.75 9.50 -0.28
C ARG A 376 -6.22 9.45 -0.26
N THR A 377 -5.57 10.33 -1.01
CA THR A 377 -4.10 10.45 -1.02
C THR A 377 -3.57 10.91 0.34
N ALA A 378 -4.17 11.94 0.95
CA ALA A 378 -3.80 12.43 2.28
C ALA A 378 -3.92 11.32 3.34
N HIS A 379 -5.02 10.57 3.31
CA HIS A 379 -5.21 9.43 4.21
C HIS A 379 -4.19 8.31 3.97
N LEU A 380 -3.90 7.97 2.71
CA LEU A 380 -2.88 6.98 2.38
C LEU A 380 -1.52 7.35 2.96
N ILE A 381 -1.09 8.60 2.77
CA ILE A 381 0.20 9.06 3.30
C ILE A 381 0.17 9.08 4.83
N ALA A 382 -0.92 9.50 5.47
CA ALA A 382 -1.07 9.42 6.93
C ALA A 382 -0.89 7.98 7.44
N HIS A 383 -1.45 6.99 6.72
CA HIS A 383 -1.21 5.59 7.02
C HIS A 383 0.27 5.20 6.89
N TRP A 384 0.94 5.59 5.80
CA TRP A 384 2.37 5.30 5.62
C TRP A 384 3.22 5.89 6.75
N GLN A 385 2.97 7.14 7.14
CA GLN A 385 3.66 7.81 8.23
C GLN A 385 3.41 7.11 9.58
N ALA A 386 2.18 6.66 9.85
CA ALA A 386 1.83 6.02 11.12
C ALA A 386 2.39 4.60 11.30
N VAL A 387 2.68 3.90 10.20
CA VAL A 387 3.26 2.54 10.24
C VAL A 387 4.75 2.50 9.91
N GLY A 388 5.37 3.65 9.66
CA GLY A 388 6.80 3.73 9.32
C GLY A 388 7.11 3.17 7.92
N PHE A 389 6.20 3.29 6.95
CA PHE A 389 6.44 2.81 5.59
C PHE A 389 7.08 3.90 4.72
N VAL A 390 8.12 3.53 3.97
CA VAL A 390 8.82 4.36 2.98
C VAL A 390 8.64 3.74 1.61
N HIS A 391 7.96 4.44 0.70
CA HIS A 391 7.70 3.94 -0.66
C HIS A 391 8.98 3.83 -1.50
N GLY A 392 9.89 4.81 -1.37
CA GLY A 392 11.17 4.87 -2.07
C GLY A 392 11.12 5.33 -3.53
N SER A 393 9.94 5.36 -4.16
CA SER A 393 9.74 5.91 -5.51
C SER A 393 8.33 6.48 -5.64
N MET A 394 8.12 7.74 -5.24
CA MET A 394 6.79 8.39 -5.35
C MET A 394 6.68 9.20 -6.64
N ASN A 395 6.98 8.58 -7.78
CA ASN A 395 6.74 9.20 -9.07
C ASN A 395 5.22 9.29 -9.32
N THR A 396 4.79 10.18 -10.21
CA THR A 396 3.34 10.36 -10.46
C THR A 396 2.68 9.16 -11.14
N ASP A 397 3.44 8.31 -11.83
CA ASP A 397 2.97 7.01 -12.34
C ASP A 397 2.91 5.91 -11.27
N ASP A 398 3.37 6.15 -10.05
CA ASP A 398 3.22 5.25 -8.91
C ASP A 398 2.07 5.70 -7.98
N MET A 399 1.43 6.83 -8.28
CA MET A 399 0.28 7.36 -7.53
C MET A 399 -1.04 6.82 -8.11
N SER A 400 -1.67 5.89 -7.39
CA SER A 400 -3.00 5.38 -7.72
C SER A 400 -4.06 6.48 -7.70
N ILE A 401 -4.97 6.48 -8.68
CA ILE A 401 -6.11 7.40 -8.69
C ILE A 401 -7.07 7.16 -7.51
N LEU A 402 -7.04 5.97 -6.91
CA LEU A 402 -7.90 5.57 -5.79
C LEU A 402 -7.27 5.80 -4.41
N GLY A 403 -6.04 6.31 -4.35
CA GLY A 403 -5.30 6.43 -3.08
C GLY A 403 -4.92 5.05 -2.50
N LEU A 404 -4.47 4.13 -3.35
CA LEU A 404 -3.89 2.85 -2.96
C LEU A 404 -2.36 2.91 -3.07
N THR A 405 -1.67 2.21 -2.17
CA THR A 405 -0.25 1.88 -2.35
C THR A 405 -0.08 1.05 -3.62
N LEU A 406 0.83 1.44 -4.52
CA LEU A 406 1.01 0.85 -5.85
C LEU A 406 2.49 0.82 -6.24
N ASP A 407 2.90 -0.25 -6.93
CA ASP A 407 4.27 -0.48 -7.45
C ASP A 407 5.38 -0.53 -6.39
N TYR A 408 5.37 -1.61 -5.62
CA TYR A 408 6.41 -1.91 -4.63
C TYR A 408 7.75 -2.23 -5.28
N GLY A 409 8.63 -1.22 -5.33
CA GLY A 409 10.03 -1.35 -5.75
C GLY A 409 10.98 -1.34 -4.55
N PRO A 410 11.75 -0.26 -4.36
CA PRO A 410 12.70 -0.11 -3.25
C PRO A 410 12.01 0.41 -1.98
N PHE A 411 10.91 -0.22 -1.58
CA PHE A 411 10.20 0.14 -0.35
C PHE A 411 10.93 -0.38 0.89
N CYS A 412 10.65 0.22 2.04
CA CYS A 412 11.13 -0.24 3.34
C CYS A 412 10.08 0.06 4.43
N PHE A 413 10.09 -0.74 5.50
CA PHE A 413 9.51 -0.34 6.79
C PHE A 413 10.65 0.07 7.72
N LEU A 414 10.49 1.18 8.42
CA LEU A 414 11.46 1.66 9.39
C LEU A 414 11.75 0.57 10.43
N ASP A 415 13.02 0.20 10.55
CA ASP A 415 13.50 -0.56 11.70
C ASP A 415 13.57 0.39 12.89
N THR A 416 14.56 1.29 12.88
CA THR A 416 14.66 2.42 13.80
C THR A 416 13.92 3.64 13.25
N TYR A 417 13.38 4.47 14.15
CA TYR A 417 12.73 5.71 13.76
C TYR A 417 13.77 6.73 13.32
N ASN A 418 13.96 6.83 12.01
CA ASN A 418 14.78 7.86 11.37
C ASN A 418 13.92 8.63 10.35
N PRO A 419 13.55 9.89 10.61
CA PRO A 419 12.73 10.67 9.69
C PRO A 419 13.42 10.92 8.33
N PHE A 420 14.75 10.90 8.29
CA PHE A 420 15.55 11.14 7.09
C PHE A 420 15.85 9.87 6.29
N TYR A 421 15.32 8.70 6.70
CA TYR A 421 15.62 7.44 6.05
C TYR A 421 15.21 7.43 4.56
N VAL A 422 16.18 7.07 3.70
CA VAL A 422 16.02 6.89 2.26
C VAL A 422 16.04 5.39 1.95
N ALA A 423 14.92 4.85 1.49
CA ALA A 423 14.84 3.42 1.16
C ALA A 423 15.49 3.06 -0.19
N ASN A 424 15.53 4.02 -1.11
CA ASN A 424 15.97 3.79 -2.47
C ASN A 424 17.41 4.27 -2.67
N ALA A 425 18.34 3.35 -2.89
CA ALA A 425 19.74 3.66 -3.14
C ALA A 425 19.98 4.57 -4.36
N ALA A 426 19.04 4.63 -5.31
CA ALA A 426 19.11 5.56 -6.45
C ALA A 426 18.65 6.99 -6.11
N ASP A 427 18.00 7.20 -4.96
CA ASP A 427 17.52 8.52 -4.50
C ASP A 427 18.61 9.26 -3.69
N GLN A 428 19.69 9.63 -4.36
CA GLN A 428 20.84 10.30 -3.75
C GLN A 428 20.50 11.64 -3.07
N ASN A 429 19.42 12.29 -3.51
CA ASN A 429 18.98 13.58 -2.96
C ASN A 429 17.91 13.43 -1.86
N GLY A 430 17.56 12.20 -1.48
CA GLY A 430 16.52 11.93 -0.48
C GLY A 430 15.17 12.56 -0.81
N ARG A 431 14.78 12.62 -2.09
CA ARG A 431 13.50 13.18 -2.53
C ARG A 431 12.33 12.44 -1.90
N TYR A 432 12.43 11.12 -1.79
CA TYR A 432 11.39 10.20 -1.32
C TYR A 432 11.70 9.64 0.08
N ARG A 433 12.54 10.31 0.86
CA ARG A 433 12.80 9.96 2.26
C ARG A 433 11.52 9.99 3.10
N PHE A 434 11.51 9.28 4.21
CA PHE A 434 10.29 9.04 5.02
C PHE A 434 9.48 10.31 5.31
N GLU A 435 10.11 11.36 5.84
CA GLU A 435 9.45 12.62 6.20
C GLU A 435 8.97 13.44 4.99
N HIS A 436 9.55 13.23 3.80
CA HIS A 436 9.20 14.00 2.60
C HIS A 436 7.95 13.48 1.89
N GLN A 437 7.48 12.28 2.23
CA GLN A 437 6.36 11.64 1.52
C GLN A 437 5.07 12.51 1.51
N PRO A 438 4.66 13.23 2.58
CA PRO A 438 3.54 14.17 2.52
C PRO A 438 3.77 15.31 1.52
N LYS A 439 4.93 15.96 1.57
CA LYS A 439 5.28 17.06 0.66
C LYS A 439 5.31 16.61 -0.80
N VAL A 440 5.86 15.43 -1.07
CA VAL A 440 5.89 14.85 -2.41
C VAL A 440 4.48 14.49 -2.88
N ALA A 441 3.62 13.97 -2.02
CA ALA A 441 2.24 13.67 -2.36
C ALA A 441 1.46 14.94 -2.74
N THR A 442 1.61 16.05 -2.00
CA THR A 442 1.04 17.35 -2.37
C THR A 442 1.57 17.85 -3.72
N TRP A 443 2.88 17.66 -3.97
CA TRP A 443 3.45 17.99 -5.27
C TRP A 443 2.86 17.13 -6.41
N ASN A 444 2.70 15.83 -6.21
CA ASN A 444 2.08 14.91 -7.16
C ASN A 444 0.60 15.26 -7.41
N LEU A 445 -0.16 15.60 -6.36
CA LEU A 445 -1.54 16.09 -6.47
C LEU A 445 -1.61 17.41 -7.26
N SER A 446 -0.61 18.29 -7.12
CA SER A 446 -0.54 19.50 -7.95
C SER A 446 -0.35 19.20 -9.44
N LYS A 447 0.36 18.11 -9.77
CA LYS A 447 0.50 17.65 -11.16
C LYS A 447 -0.80 17.06 -11.68
N MET A 448 -1.43 16.19 -10.90
CA MET A 448 -2.75 15.63 -11.20
C MET A 448 -3.79 16.74 -11.41
N GLY A 449 -3.92 17.68 -10.47
CA GLY A 449 -4.89 18.77 -10.54
C GLY A 449 -4.72 19.66 -11.77
N ARG A 450 -3.47 19.95 -12.17
CA ARG A 450 -3.19 20.69 -13.42
C ARG A 450 -3.74 20.00 -14.66
N THR A 451 -3.76 18.66 -14.69
CA THR A 451 -4.37 17.93 -15.82
C THR A 451 -5.85 18.25 -15.96
N LEU A 452 -6.55 18.41 -14.83
CA LEU A 452 -7.98 18.68 -14.75
C LEU A 452 -8.33 20.17 -14.83
N ALA A 453 -7.37 21.09 -14.79
CA ALA A 453 -7.64 22.53 -14.67
C ALA A 453 -8.67 23.07 -15.67
N HIS A 454 -8.60 22.62 -16.93
CA HIS A 454 -9.55 23.01 -17.99
C HIS A 454 -10.98 22.48 -17.79
N LEU A 455 -11.19 21.48 -16.93
CA LEU A 455 -12.49 20.90 -16.58
C LEU A 455 -13.07 21.48 -15.28
N LEU A 456 -12.30 22.25 -14.51
CA LEU A 456 -12.70 22.73 -13.18
C LEU A 456 -13.45 24.07 -13.21
N VAL A 457 -13.28 24.87 -14.26
CA VAL A 457 -13.96 26.16 -14.39
C VAL A 457 -15.38 25.91 -14.92
N PRO A 458 -16.44 26.35 -14.22
CA PRO A 458 -17.80 26.24 -14.74
C PRO A 458 -17.97 27.05 -16.03
N ASP A 459 -18.74 26.53 -16.99
CA ASP A 459 -19.13 27.28 -18.19
C ASP A 459 -20.05 28.48 -17.89
N ILE A 460 -20.48 28.62 -16.63
CA ILE A 460 -21.45 29.61 -16.16
C ILE A 460 -20.72 30.78 -15.50
N ILE A 461 -20.16 31.69 -16.30
CA ILE A 461 -20.16 33.11 -15.94
C ILE A 461 -21.32 33.73 -16.71
N PRO A 462 -22.46 34.04 -16.06
CA PRO A 462 -23.53 34.76 -16.73
C PRO A 462 -22.97 36.08 -17.26
N GLN A 463 -23.09 36.34 -18.56
CA GLN A 463 -22.76 37.64 -19.18
C GLN A 463 -23.74 38.74 -18.76
N THR A 464 -24.23 38.75 -17.51
CA THR A 464 -25.30 39.67 -17.07
C THR A 464 -24.79 40.88 -16.31
N THR A 465 -23.48 41.09 -16.19
CA THR A 465 -22.94 42.40 -15.79
C THR A 465 -22.48 43.15 -17.04
N HIS A 466 -23.36 44.00 -17.56
CA HIS A 466 -22.97 45.11 -18.43
C HIS A 466 -22.02 46.03 -17.66
N ASN A 467 -20.74 45.68 -17.63
CA ASN A 467 -19.67 46.57 -17.27
C ASN A 467 -18.95 46.97 -18.57
N PRO A 468 -19.21 48.16 -19.14
CA PRO A 468 -18.66 48.53 -20.44
C PRO A 468 -17.14 48.82 -20.38
N GLN A 469 -16.52 48.81 -19.20
CA GLN A 469 -15.09 49.09 -19.00
C GLN A 469 -14.35 48.12 -18.07
N GLY A 470 -14.92 46.97 -17.70
CA GLY A 470 -14.24 45.97 -16.85
C GLY A 470 -14.42 44.55 -17.36
N SER A 471 -13.33 43.89 -17.78
CA SER A 471 -13.31 42.46 -18.06
C SER A 471 -13.87 41.68 -16.85
N ALA A 472 -14.88 40.84 -17.07
CA ALA A 472 -15.38 39.93 -16.03
C ALA A 472 -14.21 39.10 -15.45
N PRO A 473 -14.16 38.86 -14.12
CA PRO A 473 -13.09 38.08 -13.53
C PRO A 473 -13.13 36.64 -14.08
N THR A 474 -12.19 36.30 -14.96
CA THR A 474 -11.99 34.93 -15.44
C THR A 474 -11.27 34.14 -14.36
N VAL A 475 -11.99 33.26 -13.65
CA VAL A 475 -11.36 32.31 -12.72
C VAL A 475 -10.53 31.31 -13.54
N LYS A 476 -9.23 31.21 -13.26
CA LYS A 476 -8.37 30.22 -13.92
C LYS A 476 -8.49 28.87 -13.22
N GLY A 477 -8.52 27.79 -13.99
CA GLY A 477 -8.60 26.43 -13.45
C GLY A 477 -7.46 26.11 -12.49
N GLU A 478 -6.26 26.63 -12.74
CA GLU A 478 -5.11 26.49 -11.85
C GLU A 478 -5.32 27.16 -10.49
N ASP A 479 -6.15 28.20 -10.42
CA ASP A 479 -6.49 28.87 -9.17
C ASP A 479 -7.44 27.99 -8.35
N VAL A 480 -8.42 27.35 -9.02
CA VAL A 480 -9.29 26.33 -8.42
C VAL A 480 -8.48 25.14 -7.89
N VAL A 481 -7.51 24.64 -8.67
CA VAL A 481 -6.60 23.57 -8.21
C VAL A 481 -5.87 23.98 -6.93
N ARG A 482 -5.31 25.20 -6.87
CA ARG A 482 -4.60 25.68 -5.68
C ARG A 482 -5.51 25.80 -4.46
N GLU A 483 -6.76 26.23 -4.65
CA GLU A 483 -7.74 26.29 -3.56
C GLU A 483 -8.07 24.89 -3.04
N LEU A 484 -8.41 23.95 -3.93
CA LEU A 484 -8.75 22.58 -3.56
C LEU A 484 -7.60 21.85 -2.87
N LEU A 485 -6.36 22.08 -3.30
CA LEU A 485 -5.16 21.47 -2.70
C LEU A 485 -4.97 21.83 -1.22
N ARG A 486 -5.54 22.93 -0.73
CA ARG A 486 -5.50 23.30 0.70
C ARG A 486 -6.17 22.26 1.60
N GLU A 487 -7.02 21.39 1.04
CA GLU A 487 -7.67 20.31 1.79
C GLU A 487 -6.71 19.17 2.18
N PHE A 488 -5.55 19.04 1.52
CA PHE A 488 -4.60 17.97 1.79
C PHE A 488 -4.11 17.97 3.24
N GLU A 489 -3.59 19.11 3.71
CA GLU A 489 -2.94 19.21 5.03
C GLU A 489 -3.94 18.92 6.17
N PRO A 490 -5.14 19.54 6.23
CA PRO A 490 -6.14 19.20 7.23
C PRO A 490 -6.55 17.72 7.21
N ALA A 491 -6.77 17.14 6.03
CA ALA A 491 -7.15 15.72 5.91
C ALA A 491 -6.01 14.78 6.34
N PHE A 492 -4.77 15.12 6.01
CA PHE A 492 -3.59 14.37 6.44
C PHE A 492 -3.42 14.44 7.96
N ILE A 493 -3.50 15.63 8.56
CA ILE A 493 -3.33 15.84 9.99
C ILE A 493 -4.43 15.18 10.81
N GLU A 494 -5.69 15.32 10.40
CA GLU A 494 -6.81 14.64 11.04
C GLU A 494 -6.56 13.12 11.05
N LYS A 495 -6.24 12.55 9.89
CA LYS A 495 -6.06 11.10 9.77
C LYS A 495 -4.83 10.59 10.50
N TYR A 496 -3.70 11.29 10.39
CA TYR A 496 -2.46 10.91 11.05
C TYR A 496 -2.64 10.96 12.57
N THR A 497 -3.24 12.02 13.09
CA THR A 497 -3.51 12.18 14.52
C THR A 497 -4.50 11.13 15.01
N GLU A 498 -5.53 10.77 14.24
CA GLU A 498 -6.43 9.64 14.53
C GLU A 498 -5.64 8.34 14.69
N LEU A 499 -4.74 8.03 13.76
CA LEU A 499 -3.95 6.79 13.78
C LEU A 499 -2.97 6.78 14.96
N MET A 500 -2.21 7.86 15.17
CA MET A 500 -1.24 7.96 16.25
C MET A 500 -1.91 7.91 17.64
N ARG A 501 -3.10 8.50 17.80
CA ARG A 501 -3.87 8.37 19.06
C ARG A 501 -4.27 6.94 19.35
N LYS A 502 -4.67 6.15 18.34
CA LYS A 502 -4.93 4.71 18.52
C LYS A 502 -3.67 3.95 18.94
N LYS A 503 -2.51 4.29 18.34
CA LYS A 503 -1.20 3.74 18.74
C LYS A 503 -0.85 4.09 20.19
N LEU A 504 -1.26 5.25 20.67
CA LEU A 504 -1.13 5.73 22.06
C LEU A 504 -2.29 5.30 22.97
N GLY A 505 -3.32 4.60 22.47
CA GLY A 505 -4.47 4.19 23.27
C GLY A 505 -5.34 5.34 23.82
N LEU A 506 -5.27 6.52 23.20
CA LEU A 506 -6.12 7.67 23.54
C LEU A 506 -7.52 7.48 22.94
N ARG A 507 -8.57 7.72 23.72
CA ARG A 507 -9.98 7.42 23.34
C ARG A 507 -10.67 8.64 22.72
N THR A 508 -10.29 9.82 23.20
CA THR A 508 -10.84 11.12 22.82
C THR A 508 -9.86 11.89 21.96
N THR A 509 -10.36 12.86 21.20
CA THR A 509 -9.54 13.78 20.40
C THR A 509 -9.35 15.07 21.17
N LEU A 510 -8.11 15.48 21.40
CA LEU A 510 -7.78 16.86 21.73
C LEU A 510 -6.92 17.46 20.63
N GLU A 511 -7.15 18.73 20.31
CA GLU A 511 -6.36 19.47 19.30
C GLU A 511 -4.86 19.51 19.68
N THR A 512 -4.56 19.47 20.98
CA THR A 512 -3.19 19.50 21.52
C THR A 512 -2.47 18.14 21.44
N ASP A 513 -3.15 17.04 21.10
CA ASP A 513 -2.54 15.68 21.13
C ASP A 513 -1.34 15.56 20.17
N LEU A 514 -1.41 16.23 19.03
CA LEU A 514 -0.33 16.24 18.06
C LEU A 514 0.93 16.91 18.63
N ASP A 515 0.81 18.16 19.06
CA ASP A 515 1.95 18.99 19.45
C ASP A 515 2.50 18.65 20.83
N GLN A 516 1.65 18.26 21.78
CA GLN A 516 2.05 18.04 23.18
C GLN A 516 2.50 16.61 23.48
N LEU A 517 2.12 15.64 22.64
CA LEU A 517 2.41 14.21 22.90
C LEU A 517 3.04 13.50 21.72
N ILE A 518 2.44 13.59 20.52
CA ILE A 518 2.90 12.80 19.36
C ILE A 518 4.25 13.32 18.84
N LEU A 519 4.36 14.60 18.50
CA LEU A 519 5.62 15.16 17.98
C LEU A 519 6.78 15.07 18.99
N PRO A 520 6.59 15.37 20.30
CA PRO A 520 7.63 15.18 21.30
C PRO A 520 8.06 13.73 21.51
N LEU A 521 7.18 12.75 21.28
CA LEU A 521 7.56 11.33 21.30
C LEU A 521 8.48 11.00 20.11
N LEU A 522 8.10 11.45 18.91
CA LEU A 522 8.79 11.12 17.67
C LEU A 522 10.21 11.72 17.62
N GLN A 523 10.36 13.00 17.95
CA GLN A 523 11.10 13.35 19.17
C GLN A 523 12.16 12.37 19.67
N LEU A 524 11.95 12.00 20.93
CA LEU A 524 12.80 11.13 21.72
C LEU A 524 13.23 9.87 20.94
N MET A 525 12.33 9.33 20.12
CA MET A 525 12.64 8.16 19.30
C MET A 525 13.71 8.44 18.24
N ALA A 526 13.69 9.62 17.61
CA ALA A 526 14.66 10.02 16.58
C ALA A 526 16.02 10.33 17.17
N ASP A 527 16.08 10.99 18.33
CA ASP A 527 17.33 11.41 18.98
C ASP A 527 18.26 10.24 19.32
N VAL A 528 17.69 9.04 19.52
CA VAL A 528 18.44 7.84 19.89
C VAL A 528 18.18 6.64 18.98
N CYS A 529 17.51 6.83 17.84
CA CYS A 529 17.22 5.77 16.86
C CYS A 529 16.49 4.54 17.44
N VAL A 530 15.38 4.74 18.15
CA VAL A 530 14.60 3.63 18.73
C VAL A 530 13.90 2.81 17.66
N ASP A 531 13.80 1.49 17.84
CA ASP A 531 12.97 0.64 16.98
C ASP A 531 11.50 1.11 16.96
N TYR A 532 11.00 1.50 15.78
CA TYR A 532 9.69 2.15 15.66
C TYR A 532 8.56 1.20 16.04
N THR A 533 8.58 -0.02 15.51
CA THR A 533 7.49 -0.99 15.70
C THR A 533 7.48 -1.54 17.12
N LEU A 534 8.65 -1.95 17.62
CA LEU A 534 8.78 -2.55 18.94
C LEU A 534 8.49 -1.54 20.05
N PHE A 535 8.85 -0.26 19.88
CA PHE A 535 8.52 0.77 20.85
C PHE A 535 7.01 0.88 21.06
N PHE A 536 6.25 1.02 19.98
CA PHE A 536 4.79 1.11 20.07
C PHE A 536 4.16 -0.19 20.60
N ARG A 537 4.75 -1.35 20.28
CA ARG A 537 4.29 -2.62 20.85
C ARG A 537 4.57 -2.72 22.35
N ALA A 538 5.75 -2.31 22.80
CA ALA A 538 6.14 -2.23 24.20
C ALA A 538 5.24 -1.26 24.99
N LEU A 539 4.85 -0.14 24.38
CA LEU A 539 3.99 0.86 24.99
C LEU A 539 2.61 0.31 25.41
N CYS A 540 2.14 -0.77 24.77
CA CYS A 540 0.93 -1.49 25.19
C CYS A 540 1.01 -2.01 26.64
N HIS A 541 2.22 -2.23 27.18
CA HIS A 541 2.44 -2.71 28.54
C HIS A 541 2.65 -1.58 29.56
N PHE A 542 2.63 -0.33 29.11
CA PHE A 542 2.65 0.84 29.99
C PHE A 542 1.43 0.84 30.92
N ARG A 543 1.60 1.14 32.20
CA ARG A 543 0.55 1.11 33.23
C ARG A 543 0.44 2.46 33.91
N CYS A 544 -0.79 2.95 34.04
CA CYS A 544 -1.06 4.30 34.55
C CYS A 544 -1.24 4.35 36.07
N ALA A 545 -1.49 3.20 36.71
CA ALA A 545 -1.60 3.11 38.17
C ALA A 545 -0.29 3.59 38.84
N PRO A 546 -0.33 4.46 39.88
CA PRO A 546 0.87 5.13 40.40
C PRO A 546 2.04 4.21 40.78
N ALA A 547 1.76 3.10 41.47
CA ALA A 547 2.79 2.13 41.88
C ALA A 547 3.47 1.46 40.67
N ASN A 548 2.69 1.16 39.62
CA ASN A 548 3.18 0.51 38.42
C ASN A 548 3.92 1.49 37.52
N PHE A 549 3.38 2.72 37.39
CA PHE A 549 3.97 3.79 36.62
C PHE A 549 5.37 4.14 37.14
N ASN A 550 5.53 4.34 38.45
CA ASN A 550 6.83 4.63 39.05
C ASN A 550 7.84 3.51 38.72
N ALA A 551 7.46 2.24 38.78
CA ALA A 551 8.36 1.15 38.43
C ALA A 551 8.78 1.13 36.94
N GLN A 552 8.07 1.82 36.05
CA GLN A 552 8.32 1.87 34.60
C GLN A 552 9.10 3.11 34.14
N VAL A 553 9.09 4.21 34.90
CA VAL A 553 9.73 5.48 34.48
C VAL A 553 10.99 5.83 35.26
N PHE A 554 11.27 5.15 36.37
CA PHE A 554 12.53 5.34 37.11
C PHE A 554 13.63 4.44 36.54
N PHE A 555 14.49 5.01 35.71
CA PHE A 555 15.77 4.42 35.33
C PHE A 555 16.85 4.74 36.36
N ASP A 556 17.71 3.77 36.64
CA ASP A 556 18.93 3.93 37.42
C ASP A 556 20.11 3.43 36.56
N PRO A 557 20.85 4.35 35.90
CA PRO A 557 21.97 3.98 35.04
C PRO A 557 23.01 3.11 35.75
N ALA A 558 23.21 3.32 37.05
CA ALA A 558 24.17 2.54 37.83
C ALA A 558 23.70 1.09 38.03
N LYS A 559 22.40 0.84 38.21
CA LYS A 559 21.86 -0.53 38.25
C LYS A 559 21.95 -1.24 36.91
N TYR A 560 21.74 -0.53 35.82
CA TYR A 560 21.89 -1.11 34.49
C TYR A 560 23.35 -1.44 34.17
N GLU A 561 24.30 -0.56 34.47
CA GLU A 561 25.73 -0.86 34.33
C GLU A 561 26.16 -2.01 35.26
N ALA A 562 25.71 -2.04 36.51
CA ALA A 562 25.97 -3.14 37.44
C ALA A 562 25.38 -4.48 36.95
N SER A 563 24.29 -4.45 36.17
CA SER A 563 23.67 -5.67 35.60
C SER A 563 24.49 -6.31 34.47
N LYS A 564 25.52 -5.62 33.97
CA LYS A 564 26.47 -6.15 32.98
C LYS A 564 27.64 -6.92 33.60
N ASP A 565 27.72 -7.01 34.93
CA ASP A 565 28.72 -7.81 35.61
C ASP A 565 28.60 -9.29 35.18
N PRO A 566 29.61 -9.87 34.50
CA PRO A 566 29.58 -11.25 34.02
C PRO A 566 29.46 -12.30 35.13
N SER A 567 29.75 -11.92 36.39
CA SER A 567 29.67 -12.79 37.56
C SER A 567 28.25 -12.91 38.13
N LEU A 568 27.32 -12.05 37.67
CA LEU A 568 25.92 -12.10 38.04
C LEU A 568 25.09 -12.71 36.89
N PRO A 569 24.06 -13.54 37.18
CA PRO A 569 23.17 -14.02 36.13
C PRO A 569 22.53 -12.83 35.43
N ALA A 570 22.85 -12.64 34.14
CA ALA A 570 22.37 -11.51 33.36
C ALA A 570 20.83 -11.45 33.45
N PRO A 571 20.24 -10.36 34.01
CA PRO A 571 18.82 -10.16 33.84
C PRO A 571 18.61 -10.00 32.34
N LYS A 572 17.92 -10.94 31.69
CA LYS A 572 17.49 -10.74 30.30
C LYS A 572 16.68 -9.44 30.32
N PRO A 573 17.15 -8.33 29.72
CA PRO A 573 16.35 -7.13 29.66
C PRO A 573 15.04 -7.54 29.01
N ARG A 574 13.94 -7.29 29.71
CA ARG A 574 12.63 -7.50 29.10
C ARG A 574 12.51 -6.37 28.08
N LEU A 575 12.98 -6.60 26.84
CA LEU A 575 12.88 -5.70 25.66
C LEU A 575 11.42 -5.42 25.25
N THR A 576 10.53 -5.38 26.22
CA THR A 576 9.09 -5.22 26.14
C THR A 576 8.62 -3.96 26.85
N ASP A 577 9.51 -3.21 27.52
CA ASP A 577 9.19 -1.89 28.08
C ASP A 577 9.80 -0.74 27.25
N PRO A 578 9.08 0.39 27.09
CA PRO A 578 9.51 1.49 26.22
C PRO A 578 10.81 2.18 26.64
N LEU A 579 11.07 2.30 27.95
CA LEU A 579 12.24 2.99 28.48
C LEU A 579 13.51 2.18 28.22
N SER A 580 13.46 0.86 28.43
CA SER A 580 14.55 -0.05 28.06
C SER A 580 14.88 0.05 26.57
N LEU A 581 13.87 0.12 25.70
CA LEU A 581 14.10 0.29 24.25
C LEU A 581 14.81 1.61 23.93
N LEU A 582 14.40 2.72 24.54
CA LEU A 582 15.06 4.03 24.41
C LEU A 582 16.51 4.00 24.88
N ILE A 583 16.77 3.43 26.06
CA ILE A 583 18.11 3.36 26.65
C ILE A 583 19.03 2.44 25.85
N CYS A 584 18.54 1.27 25.44
CA CYS A 584 19.31 0.35 24.59
C CYS A 584 19.71 1.03 23.27
N ALA A 585 18.81 1.80 22.67
CA ALA A 585 19.10 2.54 21.45
C ALA A 585 20.14 3.65 21.67
N GLY A 586 20.01 4.42 22.75
CA GLY A 586 21.01 5.44 23.14
C GLY A 586 22.40 4.87 23.39
N LEU A 587 22.49 3.72 24.07
CA LEU A 587 23.77 3.02 24.29
C LEU A 587 24.43 2.56 22.99
N ASN A 588 23.63 2.04 22.04
CA ASN A 588 24.14 1.64 20.74
C ASN A 588 24.68 2.84 19.96
N LEU A 589 23.98 3.99 20.03
CA LEU A 589 24.43 5.23 19.42
C LEU A 589 25.76 5.71 20.02
N HIS A 590 25.90 5.71 21.35
CA HIS A 590 27.16 6.05 22.03
C HIS A 590 28.32 5.14 21.60
N ARG A 591 28.08 3.82 21.46
CA ARG A 591 29.10 2.86 20.99
C ARG A 591 29.55 3.13 19.55
N MET A 592 28.61 3.44 18.66
CA MET A 592 28.92 3.80 17.26
C MET A 592 29.85 5.01 17.19
N ILE A 593 29.56 6.03 17.99
CA ILE A 593 30.32 7.29 18.00
C ILE A 593 31.69 7.12 18.64
N ALA A 594 31.79 6.27 19.67
CA ALA A 594 33.07 5.90 20.29
C ALA A 594 34.00 5.10 19.36
N GLY A 595 33.59 4.80 18.11
CA GLY A 595 34.40 4.08 17.14
C GLY A 595 34.64 2.61 17.52
N ASP A 596 33.76 2.03 18.34
CA ASP A 596 33.84 0.62 18.71
C ASP A 596 33.67 -0.24 17.45
N LYS A 597 34.68 -1.05 17.13
CA LYS A 597 34.68 -1.96 15.97
C LYS A 597 33.57 -3.03 16.04
N ASN A 598 32.91 -3.14 17.19
CA ASN A 598 31.78 -4.04 17.43
C ASN A 598 30.42 -3.35 17.25
N ALA A 599 30.37 -2.07 16.85
CA ALA A 599 29.13 -1.37 16.58
C ALA A 599 28.56 -1.76 15.20
N PRO A 600 27.23 -1.97 15.06
CA PRO A 600 26.62 -2.25 13.76
C PRO A 600 26.82 -1.05 12.84
N ALA A 601 27.33 -1.29 11.63
CA ALA A 601 27.51 -0.26 10.61
C ALA A 601 26.15 0.17 10.08
N TYR A 602 25.68 1.37 10.44
CA TYR A 602 24.55 2.01 9.76
C TYR A 602 25.07 2.65 8.46
N SER A 603 24.49 2.28 7.32
CA SER A 603 24.89 2.82 6.02
C SER A 603 24.64 4.33 5.96
N GLU A 604 25.68 5.05 5.53
CA GLU A 604 25.72 6.51 5.38
C GLU A 604 24.61 7.02 4.46
N ALA A 605 23.78 7.93 4.98
CA ALA A 605 22.95 8.80 4.16
C ALA A 605 23.32 10.25 4.52
N GLU A 606 24.14 10.87 3.68
CA GLU A 606 24.47 12.29 3.76
C GLU A 606 23.21 13.13 3.48
N GLY A 607 22.99 14.16 4.30
CA GLY A 607 21.86 15.05 4.10
C GLY A 607 21.78 16.15 5.14
N GLU A 608 22.58 17.19 4.96
CA GLU A 608 22.36 18.49 5.61
C GLU A 608 20.96 19.02 5.23
N GLY A 609 20.09 19.20 6.22
CA GLY A 609 18.76 19.73 5.98
C GLY A 609 18.06 20.14 7.28
N ASN A 610 17.94 21.45 7.46
CA ASN A 610 17.32 22.10 8.61
C ASN A 610 15.88 21.57 8.88
N MET A 611 15.67 20.93 10.04
CA MET A 611 14.40 20.33 10.50
C MET A 611 13.26 21.35 10.66
N GLU A 612 13.60 22.64 10.69
CA GLU A 612 12.68 23.78 10.63
C GLU A 612 11.78 23.76 9.39
N SER A 613 12.13 23.02 8.33
CA SER A 613 11.34 22.96 7.09
C SER A 613 10.41 21.74 6.96
N SER A 614 10.61 20.68 7.75
CA SER A 614 9.92 19.38 7.56
C SER A 614 8.66 19.23 8.42
N LEU A 615 8.68 19.67 9.68
CA LEU A 615 7.47 19.78 10.50
C LEU A 615 6.55 20.91 9.98
N ASN A 616 7.15 22.03 9.56
CA ASN A 616 6.42 23.18 9.02
C ASN A 616 5.72 22.93 7.67
N GLY A 617 6.09 21.88 6.93
CA GLY A 617 5.53 21.58 5.61
C GLY A 617 4.30 20.67 5.60
N ALA A 618 4.10 19.87 6.66
CA ALA A 618 3.00 18.91 6.76
C ALA A 618 2.21 19.01 8.08
N PHE A 619 2.78 19.61 9.14
CA PHE A 619 2.23 19.68 10.50
C PHE A 619 2.04 21.10 11.04
N GLY A 620 2.12 22.13 10.19
CA GLY A 620 2.02 23.53 10.60
C GLY A 620 3.23 24.04 11.41
N LYS A 621 3.24 25.35 11.72
CA LYS A 621 4.31 26.00 12.51
C LYS A 621 4.31 25.49 13.94
N VAL A 622 5.34 24.73 14.33
CA VAL A 622 5.61 24.38 15.74
C VAL A 622 6.43 25.51 16.38
N ASP A 623 6.02 25.96 17.57
CA ASP A 623 6.62 27.10 18.28
C ASP A 623 8.13 26.91 18.54
N ALA A 624 8.91 27.98 18.36
CA ALA A 624 10.37 27.97 18.25
C ALA A 624 11.11 27.69 19.57
N THR A 625 10.39 27.50 20.68
CA THR A 625 10.97 27.40 22.04
C THR A 625 11.52 26.02 22.41
N VAL A 626 11.30 24.99 21.59
CA VAL A 626 11.79 23.59 21.81
C VAL A 626 13.06 23.29 20.99
N SER A 627 13.70 24.31 20.41
CA SER A 627 14.71 24.24 19.35
C SER A 627 16.15 23.86 19.77
N GLY A 628 16.36 23.25 20.94
CA GLY A 628 17.70 22.88 21.40
C GLY A 628 18.18 21.54 20.85
N ARG A 629 19.21 21.57 19.99
CA ARG A 629 20.10 20.46 19.55
C ARG A 629 19.52 19.41 18.59
N ARG A 630 19.59 19.63 17.28
CA ARG A 630 19.34 18.56 16.28
C ARG A 630 20.19 18.72 15.03
N ARG A 631 21.16 17.81 14.85
CA ARG A 631 21.89 17.60 13.59
C ARG A 631 21.64 16.20 13.06
N SER A 632 21.60 16.11 11.73
CA SER A 632 21.50 14.87 10.97
C SER A 632 22.62 13.89 11.36
N LEU A 633 22.26 12.64 11.65
CA LEU A 633 23.18 11.53 11.85
C LEU A 633 23.83 11.15 10.50
N GLY A 634 24.87 11.87 10.09
CA GLY A 634 25.68 11.61 8.90
C GLY A 634 27.10 12.16 9.04
N SER A 635 28.08 11.42 8.50
CA SER A 635 29.55 11.61 8.33
C SER A 635 30.42 12.21 9.45
N ASP A 636 29.92 13.12 10.29
CA ASP A 636 30.72 13.87 11.27
C ASP A 636 30.73 13.21 12.66
N MET A 637 30.55 11.88 12.74
CA MET A 637 30.51 11.18 14.04
C MET A 637 31.81 11.30 14.86
N ARG A 638 32.95 11.60 14.23
CA ARG A 638 34.22 11.80 14.96
C ARG A 638 34.31 13.17 15.64
N ASP A 639 33.58 14.16 15.13
CA ASP A 639 33.49 15.50 15.73
C ASP A 639 32.18 15.67 16.55
N ALA A 640 31.27 14.69 16.54
CA ALA A 640 29.94 14.71 17.17
C ALA A 640 29.86 14.11 18.60
N ALA A 641 30.98 13.77 19.24
CA ALA A 641 30.97 13.23 20.61
C ALA A 641 30.29 14.17 21.63
N GLU A 642 30.20 15.47 21.33
CA GLU A 642 29.57 16.49 22.19
C GLU A 642 28.04 16.63 22.02
N ASP A 643 27.44 16.09 20.95
CA ASP A 643 26.03 16.33 20.59
C ASP A 643 25.06 15.19 20.96
N VAL A 644 25.57 14.05 21.41
CA VAL A 644 24.73 12.90 21.81
C VAL A 644 24.16 13.15 23.21
N PRO A 645 22.84 13.04 23.40
CA PRO A 645 22.25 13.15 24.73
C PRO A 645 22.87 12.14 25.71
N ALA A 646 23.17 12.58 26.93
CA ALA A 646 23.58 11.66 27.97
C ALA A 646 22.43 10.68 28.28
N LEU A 647 22.75 9.44 28.68
CA LEU A 647 21.71 8.45 29.01
C LEU A 647 20.77 8.92 30.12
N GLN A 648 21.29 9.72 31.06
CA GLN A 648 20.47 10.33 32.09
C GLN A 648 19.49 11.36 31.51
N ASP A 649 19.95 12.21 30.59
CA ASP A 649 19.09 13.20 29.92
C ASP A 649 17.97 12.51 29.13
N ILE A 650 18.26 11.39 28.45
CA ILE A 650 17.27 10.60 27.72
C ILE A 650 16.22 10.04 28.70
N ALA A 651 16.66 9.50 29.84
CA ALA A 651 15.76 8.96 30.85
C ALA A 651 14.87 10.05 31.47
N ASP A 652 15.42 11.23 31.74
CA ASP A 652 14.68 12.36 32.31
C ASP A 652 13.63 12.89 31.32
N GLN A 653 14.01 13.09 30.05
CA GLN A 653 13.07 13.52 29.01
C GLN A 653 11.97 12.48 28.75
N TRP A 654 12.31 11.19 28.78
CA TRP A 654 11.32 10.12 28.69
C TRP A 654 10.34 10.17 29.86
N LYS A 655 10.85 10.34 31.09
CA LYS A 655 10.02 10.45 32.28
C LYS A 655 9.05 11.62 32.17
N ASP A 656 9.53 12.79 31.76
CA ASP A 656 8.69 13.98 31.55
C ASP A 656 7.59 13.73 30.51
N TRP A 657 7.93 13.10 29.39
CA TRP A 657 6.94 12.73 28.38
C TRP A 657 5.93 11.69 28.91
N ALA A 658 6.41 10.69 29.65
CA ALA A 658 5.60 9.62 30.20
C ALA A 658 4.62 10.13 31.28
N GLU A 659 5.01 11.12 32.08
CA GLU A 659 4.14 11.82 33.01
C GLU A 659 3.00 12.55 32.27
N LYS A 660 3.33 13.34 31.24
CA LYS A 660 2.32 14.02 30.39
C LYS A 660 1.37 13.04 29.71
N TYR A 661 1.91 11.96 29.15
CA TYR A 661 1.12 10.91 28.49
C TYR A 661 0.20 10.18 29.48
N ARG A 662 0.70 9.87 30.67
CA ARG A 662 -0.11 9.29 31.75
C ARG A 662 -1.24 10.22 32.15
N ASP A 663 -0.94 11.50 32.40
CA ASP A 663 -1.95 12.48 32.80
C ASP A 663 -3.02 12.64 31.72
N ARG A 664 -2.61 12.65 30.45
CA ARG A 664 -3.53 12.63 29.32
C ARG A 664 -4.49 11.45 29.40
N ILE A 665 -4.01 10.22 29.64
CA ILE A 665 -4.84 9.01 29.74
C ILE A 665 -5.78 9.07 30.95
N VAL A 666 -5.25 9.43 32.12
CA VAL A 666 -6.02 9.48 33.37
C VAL A 666 -7.16 10.50 33.24
N ASN A 667 -6.93 11.64 32.60
CA ASN A 667 -7.94 12.68 32.38
C ASN A 667 -9.04 12.29 31.38
N GLU A 668 -8.87 11.22 30.59
CA GLU A 668 -9.94 10.69 29.73
C GLU A 668 -10.94 9.81 30.47
N VAL A 669 -10.58 9.34 31.65
CA VAL A 669 -11.40 8.43 32.42
C VAL A 669 -12.58 9.22 33.00
N PRO A 670 -13.84 8.90 32.65
CA PRO A 670 -14.98 9.64 33.16
C PRO A 670 -15.04 9.58 34.69
N ALA A 671 -15.36 10.71 35.33
CA ALA A 671 -15.62 10.71 36.76
C ALA A 671 -16.75 9.72 37.09
N PRO A 672 -16.61 8.92 38.17
CA PRO A 672 -17.67 8.00 38.56
C PRO A 672 -18.95 8.77 38.87
N ALA A 673 -20.10 8.21 38.50
CA ALA A 673 -21.40 8.77 38.85
C ALA A 673 -21.50 8.93 40.38
N LYS A 674 -22.23 9.95 40.84
CA LYS A 674 -22.35 10.26 42.27
C LYS A 674 -22.84 9.02 43.05
N GLY A 675 -22.01 8.50 43.96
CA GLY A 675 -22.29 7.29 44.75
C GLY A 675 -21.79 5.97 44.16
N ALA A 676 -21.18 5.98 42.96
CA ALA A 676 -20.51 4.82 42.38
C ALA A 676 -19.08 4.64 42.94
N PRO A 677 -18.53 3.42 42.95
CA PRO A 677 -17.15 3.18 43.34
C PRO A 677 -16.17 3.92 42.42
N ALA A 678 -14.97 4.20 42.95
CA ALA A 678 -13.88 4.81 42.18
C ALA A 678 -13.53 3.94 40.96
N VAL A 679 -13.13 4.59 39.85
CA VAL A 679 -12.78 3.87 38.63
C VAL A 679 -11.53 3.03 38.86
N ASN A 680 -11.60 1.75 38.47
CA ASN A 680 -10.46 0.84 38.53
C ASN A 680 -9.53 1.08 37.33
N MET A 681 -8.41 1.75 37.59
CA MET A 681 -7.43 2.08 36.55
C MET A 681 -6.80 0.87 35.88
N ASP A 682 -6.68 -0.28 36.56
CA ASP A 682 -6.14 -1.50 35.94
C ASP A 682 -7.10 -2.05 34.88
N LEU A 683 -8.42 -1.99 35.13
CA LEU A 683 -9.42 -2.37 34.13
C LEU A 683 -9.45 -1.42 32.93
N GLU A 684 -9.28 -0.12 33.17
CA GLU A 684 -9.19 0.87 32.11
C GLU A 684 -7.91 0.72 31.27
N ASP A 685 -6.80 0.34 31.90
CA ASP A 685 -5.56 -0.03 31.21
C ASP A 685 -5.75 -1.29 30.34
N ILE A 686 -6.45 -2.33 30.82
CA ILE A 686 -6.74 -3.53 30.01
C ILE A 686 -7.53 -3.17 28.74
N LYS A 687 -8.57 -2.34 28.86
CA LYS A 687 -9.33 -1.85 27.70
C LYS A 687 -8.44 -1.09 26.73
N ARG A 688 -7.58 -0.20 27.25
CA ARG A 688 -6.62 0.56 26.46
C ARG A 688 -5.64 -0.34 25.72
N VAL A 689 -5.06 -1.33 26.40
CA VAL A 689 -4.14 -2.32 25.81
C VAL A 689 -4.77 -3.01 24.60
N ASN A 690 -6.04 -3.43 24.71
CA ASN A 690 -6.72 -4.12 23.61
C ASN A 690 -6.88 -3.24 22.37
N VAL A 691 -7.12 -1.93 22.54
CA VAL A 691 -7.14 -0.98 21.43
C VAL A 691 -5.74 -0.78 20.84
N MET A 692 -4.74 -0.59 21.70
CA MET A 692 -3.36 -0.39 21.27
C MET A 692 -2.80 -1.60 20.51
N LYS A 693 -3.06 -2.82 20.97
CA LYS A 693 -2.61 -4.06 20.30
C LYS A 693 -3.17 -4.21 18.88
N LYS A 694 -4.33 -3.63 18.60
CA LYS A 694 -4.95 -3.58 17.25
C LYS A 694 -4.45 -2.42 16.38
N ALA A 695 -3.66 -1.50 16.95
CA ALA A 695 -3.04 -0.37 16.25
C ALA A 695 -1.51 -0.49 16.16
N ASN A 696 -0.90 -1.29 17.03
CA ASN A 696 0.54 -1.51 17.11
C ASN A 696 0.87 -2.98 16.75
N PRO A 697 1.31 -3.23 15.51
CA PRO A 697 1.57 -4.59 15.05
C PRO A 697 2.70 -5.20 15.87
N LYS A 698 2.65 -6.52 16.03
CA LYS A 698 3.71 -7.26 16.72
C LYS A 698 4.90 -7.51 15.79
N TYR A 699 4.62 -7.66 14.49
CA TYR A 699 5.61 -7.94 13.46
C TYR A 699 5.66 -6.80 12.45
N ALA A 700 6.85 -6.50 11.93
CA ALA A 700 7.05 -5.62 10.79
C ALA A 700 7.65 -6.40 9.61
N LEU A 701 7.24 -6.10 8.37
CA LEU A 701 7.88 -6.65 7.16
C LEU A 701 9.24 -5.96 6.92
N ARG A 702 10.21 -6.29 7.78
CA ARG A 702 11.56 -5.72 7.73
C ARG A 702 12.29 -6.20 6.47
N ASN A 703 13.22 -5.39 5.98
CA ASN A 703 13.98 -5.72 4.77
C ASN A 703 14.76 -7.02 4.92
N TRP A 704 15.40 -7.26 6.07
CA TRP A 704 16.15 -8.51 6.29
C TRP A 704 15.25 -9.75 6.31
N ILE A 705 13.97 -9.63 6.72
CA ILE A 705 12.99 -10.72 6.64
C ILE A 705 12.68 -11.01 5.17
N CYS A 706 12.49 -9.96 4.36
CA CYS A 706 12.30 -10.12 2.91
C CYS A 706 13.52 -10.79 2.26
N ASP A 707 14.73 -10.35 2.59
CA ASP A 707 15.97 -10.85 1.97
C ASP A 707 16.29 -12.27 2.43
N GLU A 708 16.02 -12.62 3.68
CA GLU A 708 16.06 -14.00 4.16
C GLU A 708 15.05 -14.86 3.40
N THR A 709 13.81 -14.40 3.26
CA THR A 709 12.76 -15.13 2.53
C THR A 709 13.16 -15.36 1.08
N VAL A 710 13.65 -14.34 0.38
CA VAL A 710 14.13 -14.45 -1.00
C VAL A 710 15.27 -15.47 -1.10
N ARG A 711 16.28 -15.39 -0.23
CA ARG A 711 17.41 -16.34 -0.21
C ARG A 711 16.94 -17.77 0.03
N THR A 712 16.03 -17.97 0.99
CA THR A 712 15.50 -19.31 1.29
C THR A 712 14.68 -19.86 0.12
N VAL A 713 13.79 -19.06 -0.47
CA VAL A 713 12.98 -19.47 -1.64
C VAL A 713 13.88 -19.83 -2.82
N GLN A 714 14.90 -19.01 -3.11
CA GLN A 714 15.87 -19.31 -4.17
C GLN A 714 16.65 -20.61 -3.88
N GLY A 715 16.99 -20.88 -2.62
CA GLY A 715 17.63 -22.13 -2.20
C GLY A 715 16.70 -23.35 -2.21
N GLU A 716 15.39 -23.17 -1.97
CA GLU A 716 14.37 -24.23 -2.11
C GLU A 716 14.20 -24.64 -3.58
N ILE A 717 14.22 -23.66 -4.50
CA ILE A 717 14.15 -23.89 -5.94
C ILE A 717 15.46 -24.52 -6.47
N GLY A 718 16.59 -24.32 -5.81
CA GLY A 718 17.88 -24.91 -6.19
C GLY A 718 18.84 -25.09 -5.02
N LYS A 719 19.05 -26.34 -4.58
CA LYS A 719 20.19 -26.65 -3.70
C LYS A 719 21.47 -26.80 -4.53
N LYS A 720 22.28 -25.72 -4.53
CA LYS A 720 23.72 -25.64 -4.87
C LYS A 720 24.13 -25.78 -6.36
N GLY A 721 23.86 -24.76 -7.17
CA GLY A 721 24.60 -24.54 -8.42
C GLY A 721 24.09 -23.35 -9.26
N PRO A 722 24.64 -23.11 -10.47
CA PRO A 722 24.25 -22.01 -11.35
C PRO A 722 22.73 -22.01 -11.63
N ILE A 723 22.17 -20.89 -12.10
CA ILE A 723 20.76 -20.75 -12.50
C ILE A 723 20.24 -21.91 -13.36
N ALA A 724 21.11 -22.58 -14.10
CA ALA A 724 20.81 -23.80 -14.85
C ALA A 724 20.16 -24.92 -14.02
N ASP A 725 20.50 -25.07 -12.73
CA ASP A 725 19.94 -26.11 -11.85
C ASP A 725 18.52 -25.78 -11.38
N VAL A 726 18.24 -24.50 -11.14
CA VAL A 726 16.87 -23.99 -10.92
C VAL A 726 16.02 -24.26 -12.16
N GLN A 727 16.54 -23.93 -13.34
CA GLN A 727 15.83 -24.21 -14.59
C GLN A 727 15.62 -25.70 -14.83
N LYS A 728 16.59 -26.54 -14.45
CA LYS A 728 16.48 -28.01 -14.54
C LYS A 728 15.41 -28.54 -13.59
N ALA A 729 15.42 -28.12 -12.33
CA ALA A 729 14.44 -28.54 -11.33
C ALA A 729 13.01 -28.13 -11.73
N LEU A 730 12.85 -26.91 -12.28
CA LEU A 730 11.57 -26.43 -12.84
C LEU A 730 11.14 -27.22 -14.08
N ARG A 731 12.08 -27.62 -14.96
CA ARG A 731 11.79 -28.46 -16.15
C ARG A 731 11.41 -29.90 -15.80
N GLU A 732 12.09 -30.49 -14.83
CA GLU A 732 11.93 -31.91 -14.45
C GLU A 732 10.74 -32.14 -13.53
N GLY A 733 10.06 -31.08 -13.07
CA GLY A 733 8.96 -31.18 -12.11
C GLY A 733 9.41 -31.64 -10.72
N SER A 734 10.72 -31.79 -10.47
CA SER A 734 11.30 -32.36 -9.25
C SER A 734 11.14 -31.50 -8.00
N VAL A 735 10.58 -30.28 -8.12
CA VAL A 735 10.20 -29.42 -6.98
C VAL A 735 8.73 -29.62 -6.60
N ALA A 736 7.97 -30.40 -7.37
CA ALA A 736 6.61 -30.78 -7.03
C ALA A 736 6.62 -31.84 -5.92
N GLY A 737 6.08 -31.51 -4.75
CA GLY A 737 5.35 -32.53 -4.01
C GLY A 737 4.21 -33.04 -4.89
N ASP A 738 3.69 -34.24 -4.61
CA ASP A 738 2.69 -35.03 -5.38
C ASP A 738 1.41 -34.32 -5.92
N ARG A 739 1.29 -32.99 -5.84
CA ARG A 739 0.14 -32.17 -6.26
C ARG A 739 0.51 -30.88 -7.01
N GLY A 740 1.57 -30.87 -7.83
CA GLY A 740 1.79 -29.80 -8.83
C GLY A 740 1.97 -28.34 -8.33
N VAL A 741 2.06 -28.14 -7.01
CA VAL A 741 2.26 -26.83 -6.36
C VAL A 741 3.61 -26.87 -5.64
N VAL A 742 4.50 -25.94 -5.98
CA VAL A 742 5.75 -25.71 -5.24
C VAL A 742 5.43 -24.78 -4.08
N GLY A 743 4.69 -25.24 -3.09
CA GLY A 743 4.42 -24.43 -1.90
C GLY A 743 5.73 -24.12 -1.19
N SER A 744 6.24 -22.89 -1.31
CA SER A 744 7.46 -22.49 -0.61
C SER A 744 7.16 -22.39 0.88
N LYS A 745 7.80 -23.24 1.68
CA LYS A 745 7.59 -23.27 3.13
C LYS A 745 8.00 -21.94 3.77
N ALA A 746 9.04 -21.31 3.24
CA ALA A 746 9.49 -19.99 3.68
C ALA A 746 8.42 -18.90 3.43
N LEU A 747 7.88 -18.80 2.21
CA LEU A 747 6.82 -17.82 1.90
C LEU A 747 5.54 -18.09 2.69
N GLU A 748 5.12 -19.36 2.77
CA GLU A 748 3.94 -19.71 3.55
C GLU A 748 4.10 -19.35 5.03
N ARG A 749 5.30 -19.50 5.60
CA ARG A 749 5.58 -19.13 6.99
C ARG A 749 5.46 -17.62 7.19
N VAL A 750 6.05 -16.81 6.31
CA VAL A 750 5.89 -15.35 6.38
C VAL A 750 4.42 -14.98 6.27
N MET A 751 3.68 -15.57 5.33
CA MET A 751 2.24 -15.32 5.17
C MET A 751 1.43 -15.72 6.41
N ARG A 752 1.76 -16.83 7.09
CA ARG A 752 1.04 -17.29 8.29
C ARG A 752 1.37 -16.48 9.55
N VAL A 753 2.64 -16.15 9.76
CA VAL A 753 3.11 -15.52 11.00
C VAL A 753 3.05 -14.00 10.86
N LEU A 754 3.72 -13.44 9.86
CA LEU A 754 3.92 -12.00 9.74
C LEU A 754 2.69 -11.31 9.15
N VAL A 755 2.05 -11.92 8.14
CA VAL A 755 0.89 -11.31 7.45
C VAL A 755 -0.42 -11.64 8.15
N ARG A 756 -0.72 -12.94 8.36
CA ARG A 756 -1.99 -13.36 8.94
C ARG A 756 -2.10 -13.09 10.45
N ASP A 757 -1.00 -13.20 11.20
CA ASP A 757 -0.96 -12.89 12.63
C ASP A 757 -0.18 -11.59 12.92
N VAL A 758 -0.31 -10.57 12.06
CA VAL A 758 0.43 -9.30 12.19
C VAL A 758 0.31 -8.65 13.59
N TRP A 759 -0.81 -8.86 14.27
CA TRP A 759 -1.10 -8.33 15.61
C TRP A 759 -0.64 -9.25 16.76
N GLY A 760 -0.20 -10.48 16.44
CA GLY A 760 0.34 -11.45 17.39
C GLY A 760 -0.69 -12.14 18.28
N GLU A 761 -1.94 -12.25 17.83
CA GLU A 761 -3.03 -12.89 18.57
C GLU A 761 -2.75 -14.39 18.75
N GLN A 762 -2.28 -15.08 17.72
CA GLN A 762 -1.92 -16.51 17.82
C GLN A 762 -0.71 -16.70 18.75
N ALA A 763 0.29 -15.83 18.62
CA ALA A 763 1.46 -15.82 19.49
C ALA A 763 1.14 -15.57 20.97
N GLU A 764 0.04 -14.89 21.29
CA GLU A 764 -0.34 -14.51 22.66
C GLU A 764 -1.42 -15.39 23.29
N SER A 765 -2.27 -16.03 22.49
CA SER A 765 -3.44 -16.78 22.95
C SER A 765 -3.15 -18.22 23.41
N ALA A 766 -1.88 -18.62 23.51
CA ALA A 766 -1.44 -20.00 23.79
C ALA A 766 -1.96 -21.06 22.80
N THR A 767 -2.61 -20.64 21.71
CA THR A 767 -2.96 -21.53 20.60
C THR A 767 -1.68 -21.98 19.90
N GLY A 768 -1.55 -23.27 19.64
CA GLY A 768 -0.35 -23.83 19.03
C GLY A 768 -0.05 -23.20 17.67
N TRP A 769 1.23 -22.97 17.40
CA TRP A 769 1.72 -22.75 16.04
C TRP A 769 1.47 -23.99 15.20
N LYS A 770 1.43 -23.83 13.86
CA LYS A 770 1.30 -24.98 12.95
C LYS A 770 2.42 -26.00 13.21
N ASP A 771 3.62 -25.50 13.47
CA ASP A 771 4.81 -26.28 13.83
C ASP A 771 5.80 -25.43 14.66
N ASP A 772 6.89 -26.06 15.13
CA ASP A 772 7.93 -25.39 15.93
C ASP A 772 8.71 -24.33 15.15
N GLU A 773 8.78 -24.42 13.82
CA GLU A 773 9.51 -23.46 12.99
C GLU A 773 8.73 -22.15 12.84
N ASP A 774 7.40 -22.22 12.75
CA ASP A 774 6.52 -21.04 12.83
C ASP A 774 6.72 -20.33 14.19
N ARG A 775 6.83 -21.07 15.31
CA ARG A 775 7.11 -20.50 16.64
C ARG A 775 8.47 -19.81 16.70
N LYS A 776 9.53 -20.47 16.25
CA LYS A 776 10.89 -19.89 16.24
C LYS A 776 10.97 -18.63 15.37
N ALA A 777 10.31 -18.64 14.22
CA ALA A 777 10.23 -17.46 13.35
C ALA A 777 9.47 -16.32 14.03
N ALA A 778 8.33 -16.61 14.67
CA ALA A 778 7.58 -15.63 15.43
C ALA A 778 8.39 -15.01 16.58
N GLU A 779 9.11 -15.83 17.35
CA GLU A 779 10.01 -15.36 18.42
C GLU A 779 11.09 -14.42 17.83
N ARG A 780 11.76 -14.85 16.76
CA ARG A 780 12.81 -14.09 16.09
C ARG A 780 12.31 -12.79 15.45
N TRP A 781 11.15 -12.79 14.80
CA TRP A 781 10.58 -11.62 14.11
C TRP A 781 9.90 -10.62 15.04
N SER A 782 9.53 -11.04 16.26
CA SER A 782 9.03 -10.15 17.31
C SER A 782 10.14 -9.41 18.08
N GLY A 783 11.40 -9.74 17.81
CA GLY A 783 12.56 -9.13 18.44
C GLY A 783 13.25 -8.10 17.55
N MET A 784 14.29 -7.49 18.11
CA MET A 784 15.27 -6.73 17.33
C MET A 784 16.01 -7.66 16.35
N PRO A 785 16.61 -7.12 15.27
CA PRO A 785 17.46 -7.91 14.38
C PRO A 785 18.48 -8.73 15.19
N PRO A 786 18.87 -9.94 14.73
CA PRO A 786 19.86 -10.77 15.43
C PRO A 786 21.17 -10.03 15.75
N GLU A 787 21.54 -9.06 14.91
CA GLU A 787 22.78 -8.25 15.05
C GLU A 787 22.63 -7.09 16.06
N VAL A 788 21.42 -6.66 16.39
CA VAL A 788 21.14 -5.63 17.40
C VAL A 788 20.98 -6.25 18.81
N TYR A 789 20.91 -7.58 18.86
CA TYR A 789 20.98 -8.38 20.09
C TYR A 789 22.45 -8.72 20.42
N SER A 790 23.20 -7.77 20.97
CA SER A 790 24.43 -8.12 21.68
C SER A 790 24.22 -7.98 23.18
N PRO A 791 24.00 -9.11 23.87
CA PRO A 791 24.87 -9.52 24.94
C PRO A 791 25.73 -10.69 24.43
N ILE A 792 27.03 -10.41 24.36
CA ILE A 792 28.21 -11.29 24.32
C ILE A 792 27.95 -12.77 24.73
N VAL A 793 28.68 -13.67 24.05
CA VAL A 793 29.10 -15.06 24.39
C VAL A 793 28.34 -16.19 23.66
N ASP A 794 28.85 -16.67 22.51
CA ASP A 794 29.73 -17.84 22.38
C ASP A 794 29.94 -18.19 20.88
N ASP A 795 30.96 -17.58 20.25
CA ASP A 795 31.46 -18.04 18.94
C ASP A 795 32.65 -18.98 19.17
N THR A 796 32.33 -20.19 19.62
CA THR A 796 33.24 -21.34 19.53
C THR A 796 32.78 -22.29 18.44
N PHE A 797 32.50 -21.81 17.22
CA PHE A 797 32.27 -22.72 16.08
C PHE A 797 32.60 -22.16 14.70
N TRP A 798 33.74 -21.48 14.53
CA TRP A 798 34.44 -21.40 13.24
C TRP A 798 35.95 -21.34 13.47
N ASN A 799 36.51 -22.43 14.00
CA ASN A 799 37.92 -22.73 13.81
C ASN A 799 37.95 -23.93 12.86
N ASP A 800 38.36 -23.68 11.61
CA ASP A 800 39.36 -24.50 10.95
C ASP A 800 39.79 -23.85 9.63
N SER A 801 41.02 -23.35 9.68
CA SER A 801 42.03 -23.33 8.62
C SER A 801 41.76 -22.52 7.34
N GLU A 802 42.43 -21.36 7.29
CA GLU A 802 43.13 -20.93 6.07
C GLU A 802 44.02 -22.08 5.52
N PRO A 803 44.32 -22.05 4.22
CA PRO A 803 45.67 -21.59 3.93
C PRO A 803 45.75 -20.53 2.82
N GLU A 804 46.77 -19.71 3.03
CA GLU A 804 47.34 -18.59 2.29
C GLU A 804 47.28 -18.56 0.75
N PRO A 805 47.48 -17.35 0.18
CA PRO A 805 47.41 -17.08 -1.25
C PRO A 805 48.73 -17.39 -1.97
N SER A 806 48.67 -17.95 -3.17
CA SER A 806 49.79 -17.89 -4.12
C SER A 806 49.29 -17.73 -5.55
N LEU A 807 49.67 -16.59 -6.13
CA LEU A 807 49.96 -16.32 -7.54
C LEU A 807 49.87 -17.50 -8.52
N HIS A 808 48.97 -17.40 -9.51
CA HIS A 808 49.31 -17.24 -10.93
C HIS A 808 48.11 -16.86 -11.79
#